data_AF-A0A9W6RNP9-F1
#
_entry.id   AF-A0A9W6RNP9-F1
#
_cell.length_a   1.000
_cell.length_b   1.000
_cell.length_c   1.000
_cell.angle_alpha   90.00
_cell.angle_beta   90.00
_cell.angle_gamma   90.00
#
_symmetry.space_group_name_H-M   'P 1'
#
loop_
_entity.id
_entity.type
_entity.pdbx_description
1 polymer ?
#
loop_
_entity_poly.entity_id
_entity_poly.type
_entity_poly.pdbx_seq_one_letter_code
_entity_poly.pdbx_strand_id
1 'polypeptide(L)'
;MPKRVAAALALAAAALIAHFPSAGATPAHAPSAHAASARHVVLIGVPGLRWNDVGPSVTPNLWRLAGTAGTGLLSVRAVGTLTCPADGWVTVSAGARSAAGPYCHRPVHLSRHGEGAMVGETERIRRINAGFGPVGLLADAVHRAGGCVNAVGAGAALAAADGRGRVDTYAPAPAALPPGAWSRCAVSIVDAGMVGGGDRASAARRADTTVGTVLAHLPAGTGVVVAGVADDLSRTPHLRLAIATGPGTAGRYLGSDSTRRANMVILPDLTATLLASAGVPAPAGLIGTPLLPDAVRPALADSVADLSSQDVAAQTHRRLLPRFFAGFVISQVLLYAAAALALRHGSLRRRRRILSATRLTALIAAAVPVSTYLVNLVPWWHMSRPALWLVAGIAAGDALVVGLAMCGPWRRHLLGPGTVIAGVTAAVLAADLLTGTHLQLNSMMGYSPLVGGRYYGMGNIAFAVLATSTLLASAGIAQWLEPRAGRRAAVAVVLALTLTAALLDSWTAWGSDFGGLVAFVPGLATTALLVAGRRVSFLRLQLLRATGMALVLGVAWIDYLRPPSRQTHMGRFFGQLVEGDSLPWLERKFAAMVHTFGNPTLLPVVVAGFLFVLLVLHRPGRAGAGGLQRAYERAPMLRAGLSGAFVTAVVGGAVNDSGIAVPALALAVAVPLALAAAVVALQETVPAGGSPTADAPAGGSTEVTATDASPGADQRPGFTLRPAEG
;
A
#
# COMPACT_ATOMS: atom_id res chain seq x y z
N MET A 1 15.09 -28.36 24.20
CA MET A 1 15.14 -27.56 22.95
C MET A 1 13.92 -26.66 22.69
N PRO A 2 12.65 -27.10 22.71
CA PRO A 2 11.50 -26.26 22.30
C PRO A 2 11.23 -25.06 23.22
N LYS A 3 11.46 -25.19 24.53
CA LYS A 3 11.42 -24.05 25.47
C LYS A 3 12.50 -22.99 25.16
N ARG A 4 13.67 -23.40 24.66
CA ARG A 4 14.75 -22.47 24.25
C ARG A 4 14.40 -21.73 22.96
N VAL A 5 13.73 -22.39 22.00
CA VAL A 5 13.23 -21.74 20.78
C VAL A 5 12.13 -20.73 21.09
N ALA A 6 11.18 -21.09 21.97
CA ALA A 6 10.14 -20.15 22.42
C ALA A 6 10.75 -18.95 23.17
N ALA A 7 11.72 -19.20 24.06
CA ALA A 7 12.46 -18.14 24.73
C ALA A 7 13.24 -17.29 23.72
N ALA A 8 13.90 -17.88 22.73
CA ALA A 8 14.66 -17.14 21.72
C ALA A 8 13.76 -16.26 20.83
N LEU A 9 12.59 -16.77 20.39
CA LEU A 9 11.62 -15.99 19.62
C LEU A 9 11.00 -14.87 20.47
N ALA A 10 10.65 -15.17 21.73
CA ALA A 10 10.14 -14.17 22.66
C ALA A 10 11.20 -13.12 23.02
N LEU A 11 12.46 -13.52 23.18
CA LEU A 11 13.59 -12.64 23.44
C LEU A 11 13.95 -11.80 22.21
N ALA A 12 13.90 -12.37 21.00
CA ALA A 12 14.13 -11.62 19.76
C ALA A 12 13.03 -10.57 19.55
N ALA A 13 11.77 -10.95 19.78
CA ALA A 13 10.64 -10.01 19.76
C ALA A 13 10.76 -8.96 20.87
N ALA A 14 11.07 -9.36 22.11
CA ALA A 14 11.26 -8.43 23.22
C ALA A 14 12.47 -7.51 23.01
N ALA A 15 13.55 -8.00 22.40
CA ALA A 15 14.70 -7.19 22.03
C ALA A 15 14.32 -6.18 20.95
N LEU A 16 13.57 -6.59 19.90
CA LEU A 16 13.03 -5.65 18.92
C LEU A 16 12.14 -4.61 19.60
N ILE A 17 11.23 -5.03 20.49
CA ILE A 17 10.33 -4.16 21.25
C ILE A 17 11.12 -3.18 22.13
N ALA A 18 12.17 -3.64 22.81
CA ALA A 18 13.03 -2.82 23.66
C ALA A 18 13.93 -1.86 22.87
N HIS A 19 14.21 -2.16 21.59
CA HIS A 19 14.91 -1.27 20.66
C HIS A 19 13.98 -0.29 19.95
N PHE A 20 12.65 -0.32 20.18
CA PHE A 20 11.82 0.81 19.77
C PHE A 20 12.26 2.01 20.60
N PRO A 21 12.80 3.08 19.96
CA PRO A 21 13.21 4.25 20.70
C PRO A 21 12.02 4.76 21.51
N SER A 22 12.17 4.94 22.82
CA SER A 22 11.15 5.63 23.62
C SER A 22 10.79 6.93 22.91
N ALA A 23 9.48 7.18 22.72
CA ALA A 23 8.86 8.26 21.93
C ALA A 23 9.48 9.65 22.17
N GLY A 24 10.70 9.81 21.68
CA GLY A 24 11.48 11.00 21.54
C GLY A 24 11.66 11.11 20.04
N ALA A 25 11.34 12.30 19.54
CA ALA A 25 11.40 12.67 18.15
C ALA A 25 12.44 11.83 17.40
N THR A 26 12.05 11.23 16.27
CA THR A 26 12.99 11.02 15.18
C THR A 26 13.94 12.19 15.16
N PRO A 27 15.25 12.02 14.92
CA PRO A 27 16.04 13.15 14.52
C PRO A 27 15.33 13.69 13.26
N ALA A 28 14.44 14.67 13.45
CA ALA A 28 14.38 15.79 12.57
C ALA A 28 15.86 16.04 12.32
N HIS A 29 16.28 15.97 11.06
CA HIS A 29 17.47 16.71 10.70
C HIS A 29 17.25 18.07 11.37
N ALA A 30 17.95 18.30 12.48
CA ALA A 30 17.93 19.56 13.18
C ALA A 30 18.13 20.55 12.07
N PRO A 31 17.20 21.50 11.81
CA PRO A 31 17.15 22.26 10.57
C PRO A 31 18.55 22.75 10.30
N SER A 32 19.26 21.98 9.49
CA SER A 32 20.69 22.16 9.38
C SER A 32 20.72 23.44 8.62
N ALA A 33 21.34 24.45 9.22
CA ALA A 33 21.48 25.79 8.69
C ALA A 33 22.12 25.72 7.30
N HIS A 34 21.32 25.34 6.30
CA HIS A 34 21.54 25.49 4.87
C HIS A 34 20.81 26.77 4.47
N ALA A 35 20.93 27.80 5.32
CA ALA A 35 20.54 29.15 5.02
C ALA A 35 21.70 29.83 4.28
N ALA A 36 22.00 29.32 3.09
CA ALA A 36 22.27 30.23 1.99
C ALA A 36 20.95 30.31 1.22
N SER A 37 19.97 31.03 1.78
CA SER A 37 18.71 31.32 1.10
C SER A 37 19.05 32.02 -0.22
N ALA A 38 18.65 31.45 -1.34
CA ALA A 38 18.78 32.16 -2.60
C ALA A 38 17.92 33.42 -2.51
N ARG A 39 18.51 34.60 -2.75
CA ARG A 39 17.75 35.86 -2.69
C ARG A 39 16.56 35.87 -3.65
N HIS A 40 16.65 35.07 -4.72
CA HIS A 40 15.61 34.84 -5.72
C HIS A 40 15.55 33.35 -6.07
N VAL A 41 14.35 32.86 -6.40
CA VAL A 41 14.14 31.49 -6.89
C VAL A 41 13.18 31.49 -8.07
N VAL A 42 13.43 30.63 -9.06
CA VAL A 42 12.55 30.41 -10.20
C VAL A 42 12.09 28.96 -10.30
N LEU A 43 10.78 28.76 -10.49
CA LEU A 43 10.21 27.49 -10.96
C LEU A 43 9.92 27.59 -12.45
N ILE A 44 10.56 26.75 -13.25
CA ILE A 44 10.25 26.53 -14.66
C ILE A 44 9.47 25.22 -14.77
N GLY A 45 8.14 25.34 -14.85
CA GLY A 45 7.26 24.19 -14.99
C GLY A 45 7.01 23.85 -16.45
N VAL A 46 7.07 22.57 -16.77
CA VAL A 46 6.91 22.03 -18.12
C VAL A 46 5.91 20.87 -18.08
N PRO A 47 4.59 21.13 -18.17
CA PRO A 47 3.59 20.07 -18.15
C PRO A 47 3.94 18.96 -19.14
N GLY A 48 3.91 17.71 -18.68
CA GLY A 48 4.21 16.57 -19.55
C GLY A 48 5.69 16.21 -19.67
N LEU A 49 6.67 16.98 -19.18
CA LEU A 49 8.11 16.67 -19.32
C LEU A 49 8.55 15.42 -18.53
N ARG A 50 9.38 14.57 -19.16
CA ARG A 50 9.90 13.31 -18.61
C ARG A 50 11.42 13.21 -18.84
N TRP A 51 12.08 12.30 -18.13
CA TRP A 51 13.51 12.03 -18.33
C TRP A 51 13.84 11.48 -19.74
N ASN A 52 12.91 10.75 -20.38
CA ASN A 52 13.05 10.31 -21.77
C ASN A 52 13.08 11.45 -22.81
N ASP A 53 12.71 12.68 -22.42
CA ASP A 53 12.80 13.85 -23.29
C ASP A 53 14.15 14.59 -23.14
N VAL A 54 14.98 14.17 -22.19
CA VAL A 54 16.25 14.82 -21.83
C VAL A 54 17.41 14.17 -22.58
N GLY A 55 18.09 14.94 -23.42
CA GLY A 55 19.23 14.45 -24.19
C GLY A 55 20.06 15.57 -24.79
N PRO A 56 21.35 15.30 -25.11
CA PRO A 56 22.30 16.33 -25.55
C PRO A 56 21.92 16.98 -26.89
N SER A 57 21.15 16.29 -27.75
CA SER A 57 20.73 16.79 -29.07
C SER A 57 19.32 17.38 -29.10
N VAL A 58 18.38 16.82 -28.33
CA VAL A 58 16.96 17.25 -28.34
C VAL A 58 16.71 18.39 -27.35
N THR A 59 17.37 18.35 -26.20
CA THR A 59 17.14 19.31 -25.10
C THR A 59 18.47 19.69 -24.43
N PRO A 60 19.37 20.38 -25.17
CA PRO A 60 20.72 20.69 -24.71
C PRO A 60 20.77 21.61 -23.48
N ASN A 61 19.79 22.48 -23.27
CA ASN A 61 19.76 23.35 -22.08
C ASN A 61 19.42 22.56 -20.82
N LEU A 62 18.40 21.70 -20.89
CA LEU A 62 18.02 20.77 -19.82
C LEU A 62 19.16 19.79 -19.53
N TRP A 63 19.81 19.24 -20.56
CA TRP A 63 20.96 18.35 -20.41
C TRP A 63 22.10 19.01 -19.63
N ARG A 64 22.50 20.23 -20.03
CA ARG A 64 23.56 20.99 -19.36
C ARG A 64 23.20 21.32 -17.92
N LEU A 65 21.97 21.77 -17.68
CA LEU A 65 21.47 22.09 -16.35
C LEU A 65 21.49 20.86 -15.44
N ALA A 66 20.97 19.72 -15.92
CA ALA A 66 20.97 18.46 -15.18
C ALA A 66 22.40 18.02 -14.81
N GLY A 67 23.39 18.30 -15.67
CA GLY A 67 24.80 18.03 -15.43
C GLY A 67 25.38 18.71 -14.18
N THR A 68 24.94 19.92 -13.88
CA THR A 68 25.44 20.74 -12.76
C THR A 68 24.46 20.87 -11.59
N ALA A 69 23.30 20.23 -11.67
CA ALA A 69 22.23 20.32 -10.69
C ALA A 69 21.92 18.96 -10.05
N GLY A 70 21.03 18.98 -9.05
CA GLY A 70 20.40 17.78 -8.55
C GLY A 70 19.30 17.30 -9.50
N THR A 71 19.09 16.00 -9.58
CA THR A 71 18.11 15.38 -10.49
C THR A 71 17.22 14.38 -9.74
N GLY A 72 15.93 14.31 -10.04
CA GLY A 72 15.03 13.34 -9.42
C GLY A 72 13.76 13.08 -10.23
N LEU A 73 12.94 12.15 -9.72
CA LEU A 73 11.60 11.85 -10.20
C LEU A 73 10.59 12.69 -9.45
N LEU A 74 9.58 13.16 -10.17
CA LEU A 74 8.46 13.88 -9.62
C LEU A 74 7.19 13.05 -9.82
N SER A 75 6.54 12.66 -8.73
CA SER A 75 5.17 12.18 -8.81
C SER A 75 4.22 13.37 -8.81
N VAL A 76 3.49 13.52 -9.91
CA VAL A 76 2.59 14.65 -10.11
C VAL A 76 1.21 14.46 -9.52
N ARG A 77 0.97 13.41 -8.73
CA ARG A 77 -0.36 13.05 -8.27
C ARG A 77 -1.10 14.21 -7.59
N ALA A 78 -2.12 14.72 -8.27
CA ALA A 78 -3.15 15.63 -7.75
C ALA A 78 -4.35 14.86 -7.15
N VAL A 79 -5.49 15.55 -6.97
CA VAL A 79 -6.75 14.91 -6.50
C VAL A 79 -7.20 13.83 -7.50
N GLY A 80 -7.21 14.17 -8.80
CA GLY A 80 -7.56 13.25 -9.89
C GLY A 80 -6.54 12.13 -10.10
N THR A 81 -6.96 11.07 -10.81
CA THR A 81 -6.08 9.96 -11.19
C THR A 81 -5.09 10.32 -12.29
N LEU A 82 -5.50 11.21 -13.18
CA LEU A 82 -4.67 11.92 -14.12
C LEU A 82 -4.51 13.35 -13.61
N THR A 83 -3.29 13.88 -13.65
CA THR A 83 -3.03 15.26 -13.24
C THR A 83 -3.04 16.15 -14.46
N CYS A 84 -4.15 16.86 -14.69
CA CYS A 84 -4.20 17.81 -15.80
C CYS A 84 -3.19 18.95 -15.58
N PRO A 85 -2.73 19.64 -16.64
CA PRO A 85 -1.82 20.79 -16.53
C PRO A 85 -2.24 21.82 -15.47
N ALA A 86 -3.52 22.21 -15.48
CA ALA A 86 -4.05 23.16 -14.51
C ALA A 86 -4.07 22.60 -13.08
N ASP A 87 -4.31 21.30 -12.88
CA ASP A 87 -4.26 20.67 -11.55
C ASP A 87 -2.85 20.74 -10.96
N GLY A 88 -1.83 20.54 -11.81
CA GLY A 88 -0.43 20.66 -11.43
C GLY A 88 -0.08 22.06 -10.93
N TRP A 89 -0.45 23.09 -11.70
CA TRP A 89 -0.23 24.48 -11.32
C TRP A 89 -1.01 24.92 -10.09
N VAL A 90 -2.27 24.51 -9.95
CA VAL A 90 -3.06 24.77 -8.73
C VAL A 90 -2.46 24.03 -7.52
N THR A 91 -1.91 22.83 -7.71
CA THR A 91 -1.20 22.11 -6.63
C THR A 91 0.05 22.87 -6.17
N VAL A 92 0.78 23.51 -7.10
CA VAL A 92 1.90 24.41 -6.76
C VAL A 92 1.40 25.65 -6.01
N SER A 93 0.29 26.27 -6.44
CA SER A 93 -0.33 27.40 -5.74
C SER A 93 -0.70 27.05 -4.29
N ALA A 94 -1.31 25.88 -4.09
CA ALA A 94 -1.88 25.47 -2.81
C ALA A 94 -0.86 24.83 -1.85
N GLY A 95 0.27 24.31 -2.35
CA GLY A 95 1.19 23.50 -1.54
C GLY A 95 0.57 22.20 -1.02
N ALA A 96 -0.49 21.73 -1.68
CA ALA A 96 -1.27 20.55 -1.33
C ALA A 96 -1.96 19.99 -2.59
N ARG A 97 -2.25 18.68 -2.63
CA ARG A 97 -2.91 18.04 -3.78
C ARG A 97 -4.21 18.75 -4.11
N SER A 98 -4.28 19.35 -5.28
CA SER A 98 -5.42 20.20 -5.67
C SER A 98 -5.92 19.89 -7.07
N ALA A 99 -7.11 20.36 -7.42
CA ALA A 99 -7.71 20.22 -8.74
C ALA A 99 -8.24 21.55 -9.28
N ALA A 100 -8.04 21.79 -10.57
CA ALA A 100 -8.62 22.92 -11.29
C ALA A 100 -10.03 22.61 -11.84
N GLY A 101 -10.40 21.33 -11.92
CA GLY A 101 -11.73 20.87 -12.33
C GLY A 101 -11.72 19.57 -13.12
N PRO A 102 -12.89 19.10 -13.60
CA PRO A 102 -13.02 17.77 -14.20
C PRO A 102 -12.45 17.64 -15.63
N TYR A 103 -12.06 18.75 -16.27
CA TYR A 103 -11.62 18.76 -17.66
C TYR A 103 -10.19 19.30 -17.79
N CYS A 104 -9.32 18.53 -18.47
CA CYS A 104 -7.93 18.96 -18.70
C CYS A 104 -7.80 20.14 -19.69
N HIS A 105 -8.79 20.37 -20.53
CA HIS A 105 -8.77 21.42 -21.56
C HIS A 105 -9.68 22.58 -21.19
N ARG A 106 -9.38 23.25 -20.09
CA ARG A 106 -10.00 24.54 -19.78
C ARG A 106 -8.97 25.66 -19.95
N PRO A 107 -9.22 26.63 -20.84
CA PRO A 107 -8.43 27.85 -20.89
C PRO A 107 -8.43 28.53 -19.52
N VAL A 108 -7.34 29.22 -19.21
CA VAL A 108 -7.26 30.10 -18.04
C VAL A 108 -7.62 31.50 -18.50
N HIS A 109 -8.67 32.07 -17.94
CA HIS A 109 -9.12 33.42 -18.22
C HIS A 109 -8.33 34.42 -17.36
N LEU A 110 -7.50 35.22 -18.02
CA LEU A 110 -6.67 36.24 -17.39
C LEU A 110 -7.14 37.64 -17.81
N SER A 111 -7.37 38.50 -16.83
CA SER A 111 -7.61 39.93 -17.05
C SER A 111 -6.38 40.72 -16.59
N ARG A 112 -5.79 41.53 -17.47
CA ARG A 112 -4.64 42.38 -17.14
C ARG A 112 -5.03 43.38 -16.04
N HIS A 113 -4.13 43.59 -15.08
CA HIS A 113 -4.33 44.56 -14.00
C HIS A 113 -2.99 45.22 -13.65
N GLY A 114 -2.70 46.37 -14.27
CA GLY A 114 -1.39 47.03 -14.18
C GLY A 114 -0.28 46.16 -14.77
N GLU A 115 0.85 46.03 -14.07
CA GLU A 115 1.93 45.07 -14.42
C GLU A 115 1.54 43.60 -14.17
N GLY A 116 0.44 43.36 -13.43
CA GLY A 116 -0.04 42.05 -13.03
C GLY A 116 -1.26 41.53 -13.82
N ALA A 117 -1.92 40.52 -13.25
CA ALA A 117 -3.13 39.92 -13.80
C ALA A 117 -4.08 39.41 -12.71
N MET A 118 -5.34 39.17 -13.08
CA MET A 118 -6.35 38.51 -12.26
C MET A 118 -6.76 37.18 -12.93
N VAL A 119 -6.78 36.10 -12.15
CA VAL A 119 -7.26 34.78 -12.56
C VAL A 119 -8.77 34.66 -12.29
N GLY A 120 -9.57 34.65 -13.35
CA GLY A 120 -11.04 34.71 -13.25
C GLY A 120 -11.69 33.51 -12.56
N GLU A 121 -11.06 32.34 -12.62
CA GLU A 121 -11.62 31.09 -12.10
C GLU A 121 -11.27 30.79 -10.64
N THR A 122 -10.55 31.69 -9.97
CA THR A 122 -10.02 31.49 -8.61
C THR A 122 -11.09 31.01 -7.65
N GLU A 123 -12.25 31.67 -7.62
CA GLU A 123 -13.32 31.36 -6.69
C GLU A 123 -13.91 29.95 -6.94
N ARG A 124 -14.02 29.54 -8.21
CA ARG A 124 -14.42 28.17 -8.57
C ARG A 124 -13.38 27.15 -8.12
N ILE A 125 -12.10 27.43 -8.35
CA ILE A 125 -10.99 26.53 -7.99
C ILE A 125 -10.92 26.39 -6.46
N ARG A 126 -11.09 27.48 -5.71
CA ARG A 126 -11.17 27.44 -4.22
C ARG A 126 -12.31 26.56 -3.74
N ARG A 127 -13.52 26.70 -4.31
CA ARG A 127 -14.65 25.84 -3.96
C ARG A 127 -14.40 24.36 -4.24
N ILE A 128 -13.80 24.02 -5.38
CA ILE A 128 -13.44 22.62 -5.71
C ILE A 128 -12.45 22.05 -4.70
N ASN A 129 -11.54 22.88 -4.20
CA ASN A 129 -10.50 22.48 -3.26
C ASN A 129 -10.90 22.67 -1.79
N ALA A 130 -12.18 22.88 -1.48
CA ALA A 130 -12.67 22.94 -0.11
C ALA A 130 -12.24 21.66 0.64
N GLY A 131 -11.37 21.85 1.64
CA GLY A 131 -10.71 20.83 2.46
C GLY A 131 -9.42 20.21 1.88
N PHE A 132 -9.07 20.41 0.61
CA PHE A 132 -7.84 19.83 0.02
C PHE A 132 -6.61 20.70 0.30
N GLY A 133 -6.83 22.00 0.48
CA GLY A 133 -5.81 22.98 0.85
C GLY A 133 -6.21 24.39 0.39
N PRO A 134 -5.62 25.44 0.97
CA PRO A 134 -5.90 26.81 0.56
C PRO A 134 -5.19 27.12 -0.76
N VAL A 135 -5.97 27.24 -1.85
CA VAL A 135 -5.46 27.74 -3.13
C VAL A 135 -5.02 29.20 -2.95
N GLY A 136 -3.82 29.53 -3.42
CA GLY A 136 -3.17 30.83 -3.21
C GLY A 136 -2.11 30.86 -2.10
N LEU A 137 -1.92 29.75 -1.37
CA LEU A 137 -1.01 29.66 -0.22
C LEU A 137 0.41 30.14 -0.51
N LEU A 138 0.97 29.82 -1.67
CA LEU A 138 2.31 30.23 -2.07
C LEU A 138 2.44 31.77 -2.10
N ALA A 139 1.59 32.43 -2.87
CA ALA A 139 1.62 33.88 -3.02
C ALA A 139 1.22 34.60 -1.74
N ASP A 140 0.19 34.12 -1.04
CA ASP A 140 -0.23 34.66 0.26
C ASP A 140 0.92 34.62 1.29
N ALA A 141 1.71 33.54 1.31
CA ALA A 141 2.86 33.41 2.20
C ALA A 141 4.00 34.38 1.83
N VAL A 142 4.28 34.53 0.53
CA VAL A 142 5.27 35.48 0.03
C VAL A 142 4.85 36.92 0.35
N HIS A 143 3.58 37.27 0.15
CA HIS A 143 3.03 38.61 0.48
C HIS A 143 3.12 38.91 1.97
N ARG A 144 2.80 37.94 2.84
CA ARG A 144 2.95 38.09 4.29
C ARG A 144 4.39 38.34 4.72
N ALA A 145 5.36 37.81 3.97
CA ALA A 145 6.78 38.08 4.17
C ALA A 145 7.27 39.38 3.50
N GLY A 146 6.38 40.17 2.88
CA GLY A 146 6.72 41.42 2.19
C GLY A 146 7.33 41.24 0.79
N GLY A 147 7.28 40.03 0.22
CA GLY A 147 7.75 39.74 -1.14
C GLY A 147 6.66 39.86 -2.20
N CYS A 148 7.02 39.58 -3.45
CA CYS A 148 6.10 39.45 -4.59
C CYS A 148 6.41 38.19 -5.42
N VAL A 149 5.48 37.83 -6.31
CA VAL A 149 5.59 36.67 -7.21
C VAL A 149 5.42 37.08 -8.68
N ASN A 150 6.41 36.77 -9.51
CA ASN A 150 6.28 36.91 -10.97
C ASN A 150 5.63 35.66 -11.58
N ALA A 151 4.82 35.86 -12.62
CA ALA A 151 4.28 34.79 -13.45
C ALA A 151 4.56 35.02 -14.93
N VAL A 152 5.05 33.99 -15.61
CA VAL A 152 5.27 33.98 -17.05
C VAL A 152 4.47 32.85 -17.68
N GLY A 153 3.42 33.17 -18.43
CA GLY A 153 2.52 32.22 -19.06
C GLY A 153 1.29 31.85 -18.19
N ALA A 154 0.26 31.31 -18.85
CA ALA A 154 -1.05 31.12 -18.22
C ALA A 154 -1.05 30.08 -17.08
N GLY A 155 -0.28 28.99 -17.21
CA GLY A 155 -0.12 28.02 -16.13
C GLY A 155 0.59 28.61 -14.91
N ALA A 156 1.64 29.40 -15.13
CA ALA A 156 2.33 30.11 -14.06
C ALA A 156 1.42 31.10 -13.33
N ALA A 157 0.50 31.76 -14.03
CA ALA A 157 -0.48 32.64 -13.40
C ALA A 157 -1.41 31.90 -12.42
N LEU A 158 -1.81 30.66 -12.73
CA LEU A 158 -2.57 29.82 -11.78
C LEU A 158 -1.77 29.52 -10.50
N ALA A 159 -0.46 29.27 -10.65
CA ALA A 159 0.42 28.96 -9.53
C ALA A 159 0.76 30.19 -8.67
N ALA A 160 0.96 31.34 -9.32
CA ALA A 160 1.38 32.59 -8.70
C ALA A 160 0.23 33.44 -8.14
N ALA A 161 -1.02 33.10 -8.45
CA ALA A 161 -2.18 33.82 -7.94
C ALA A 161 -2.33 33.65 -6.42
N ASP A 162 -2.64 34.74 -5.73
CA ASP A 162 -3.00 34.78 -4.31
C ASP A 162 -4.41 34.20 -4.06
N GLY A 163 -4.83 34.17 -2.78
CA GLY A 163 -6.15 33.65 -2.41
C GLY A 163 -7.35 34.41 -3.02
N ARG A 164 -7.11 35.58 -3.63
CA ARG A 164 -8.09 36.41 -4.34
C ARG A 164 -7.94 36.34 -5.86
N GLY A 165 -6.95 35.61 -6.37
CA GLY A 165 -6.70 35.44 -7.79
C GLY A 165 -5.74 36.47 -8.38
N ARG A 166 -5.11 37.31 -7.57
CA ARG A 166 -4.21 38.37 -8.02
C ARG A 166 -2.80 37.83 -8.24
N VAL A 167 -2.20 38.23 -9.36
CA VAL A 167 -0.80 37.99 -9.71
C VAL A 167 -0.07 39.33 -9.74
N ASP A 168 1.08 39.45 -9.05
CA ASP A 168 1.78 40.73 -8.89
C ASP A 168 2.36 41.28 -10.19
N THR A 169 3.05 40.42 -10.95
CA THR A 169 3.61 40.76 -12.26
C THR A 169 3.38 39.60 -13.22
N TYR A 170 2.82 39.91 -14.39
CA TYR A 170 2.45 38.91 -15.38
C TYR A 170 2.97 39.26 -16.78
N ALA A 171 3.60 38.26 -17.43
CA ALA A 171 3.94 38.31 -18.84
C ALA A 171 3.47 37.04 -19.56
N PRO A 172 3.01 37.11 -20.82
CA PRO A 172 2.63 35.91 -21.58
C PRO A 172 3.83 35.05 -22.00
N ALA A 173 5.03 35.61 -22.06
CA ALA A 173 6.27 34.93 -22.45
C ALA A 173 7.48 35.58 -21.75
N PRO A 174 8.62 34.87 -21.59
CA PRO A 174 9.78 35.38 -20.84
C PRO A 174 10.31 36.71 -21.38
N ALA A 175 10.35 36.88 -22.70
CA ALA A 175 10.82 38.10 -23.35
C ALA A 175 9.92 39.33 -23.11
N ALA A 176 8.67 39.12 -22.68
CA ALA A 176 7.73 40.19 -22.36
C ALA A 176 7.74 40.57 -20.87
N LEU A 177 8.55 39.89 -20.04
CA LEU A 177 8.71 40.25 -18.64
C LEU A 177 9.67 41.46 -18.53
N PRO A 178 9.35 42.50 -17.74
CA PRO A 178 10.22 43.66 -17.58
C PRO A 178 11.64 43.26 -17.12
N PRO A 179 12.73 43.85 -17.65
CA PRO A 179 14.10 43.40 -17.36
C PRO A 179 14.46 43.35 -15.87
N GLY A 180 13.93 44.26 -15.06
CA GLY A 180 14.13 44.28 -13.60
C GLY A 180 13.23 43.33 -12.81
N ALA A 181 12.22 42.71 -13.42
CA ALA A 181 11.26 41.87 -12.70
C ALA A 181 11.93 40.63 -12.09
N TRP A 182 12.89 40.01 -12.80
CA TRP A 182 13.62 38.83 -12.34
C TRP A 182 14.39 39.03 -11.03
N SER A 183 14.78 40.26 -10.72
CA SER A 183 15.49 40.64 -9.49
C SER A 183 14.62 41.38 -8.46
N ARG A 184 13.39 41.75 -8.81
CA ARG A 184 12.46 42.41 -7.87
C ARG A 184 11.73 41.42 -6.98
N CYS A 185 11.14 40.38 -7.58
CA CYS A 185 10.36 39.40 -6.84
C CYS A 185 11.23 38.25 -6.34
N ALA A 186 10.96 37.80 -5.11
CA ALA A 186 11.68 36.69 -4.50
C ALA A 186 11.38 35.36 -5.20
N VAL A 187 10.17 35.22 -5.75
CA VAL A 187 9.72 34.01 -6.46
C VAL A 187 9.30 34.38 -7.88
N SER A 188 9.76 33.61 -8.86
CA SER A 188 9.30 33.68 -10.24
C SER A 188 8.80 32.31 -10.71
N ILE A 189 7.67 32.26 -11.40
CA ILE A 189 7.11 31.02 -11.96
C ILE A 189 6.97 31.19 -13.46
N VAL A 190 7.44 30.19 -14.21
CA VAL A 190 7.45 30.19 -15.66
C VAL A 190 6.79 28.90 -16.17
N ASP A 191 5.78 29.06 -17.02
CA ASP A 191 5.21 27.99 -17.82
C ASP A 191 5.99 27.90 -19.14
N ALA A 192 6.84 26.88 -19.28
CA ALA A 192 7.66 26.68 -20.47
C ALA A 192 6.90 25.99 -21.62
N GLY A 193 5.60 25.76 -21.45
CA GLY A 193 4.76 25.05 -22.39
C GLY A 193 4.75 23.53 -22.16
N MET A 194 3.75 22.87 -22.74
CA MET A 194 3.53 21.44 -22.56
C MET A 194 4.34 20.59 -23.54
N VAL A 195 4.89 19.49 -23.03
CA VAL A 195 5.51 18.42 -23.82
C VAL A 195 4.53 17.24 -23.96
N GLY A 196 3.92 17.11 -25.13
CA GLY A 196 2.94 16.08 -25.46
C GLY A 196 2.48 16.15 -26.93
N GLY A 197 1.52 15.31 -27.31
CA GLY A 197 0.96 15.29 -28.67
C GLY A 197 1.76 14.46 -29.69
N GLY A 198 1.40 14.57 -30.97
CA GLY A 198 1.92 13.74 -32.07
C GLY A 198 3.42 13.95 -32.36
N ASP A 199 3.94 15.17 -32.18
CA ASP A 199 5.37 15.49 -32.28
C ASP A 199 5.92 15.96 -30.93
N ARG A 200 6.11 14.98 -30.04
CA ARG A 200 6.63 15.20 -28.68
C ARG A 200 8.06 15.77 -28.69
N ALA A 201 8.91 15.37 -29.63
CA ALA A 201 10.30 15.82 -29.70
C ALA A 201 10.39 17.32 -30.03
N SER A 202 9.56 17.82 -30.95
CA SER A 202 9.49 19.26 -31.22
C SER A 202 8.90 20.05 -30.06
N ALA A 203 7.93 19.49 -29.33
CA ALA A 203 7.42 20.11 -28.11
C ALA A 203 8.50 20.22 -27.03
N ALA A 204 9.31 19.16 -26.84
CA ALA A 204 10.46 19.17 -25.92
C ALA A 204 11.51 20.21 -26.32
N ARG A 205 11.84 20.33 -27.61
CA ARG A 205 12.75 21.36 -28.13
C ARG A 205 12.26 22.78 -27.80
N ARG A 206 10.97 23.08 -28.00
CA ARG A 206 10.41 24.40 -27.68
C ARG A 206 10.46 24.72 -26.18
N ALA A 207 10.15 23.73 -25.35
CA ALA A 207 10.28 23.88 -23.90
C ALA A 207 11.73 24.13 -23.49
N ASP A 208 12.69 23.38 -24.06
CA ASP A 208 14.12 23.56 -23.81
C ASP A 208 14.65 24.93 -24.24
N THR A 209 14.22 25.45 -25.40
CA THR A 209 14.54 26.82 -25.84
C THR A 209 14.03 27.86 -24.83
N THR A 210 12.83 27.64 -24.29
CA THR A 210 12.25 28.53 -23.27
C THR A 210 13.04 28.46 -21.96
N VAL A 211 13.43 27.25 -21.53
CA VAL A 211 14.32 27.05 -20.37
C VAL A 211 15.64 27.80 -20.57
N GLY A 212 16.30 27.62 -21.72
CA GLY A 212 17.55 28.32 -22.06
C GLY A 212 17.39 29.85 -22.04
N THR A 213 16.27 30.36 -22.55
CA THR A 213 15.95 31.80 -22.55
C THR A 213 15.82 32.33 -21.14
N VAL A 214 15.08 31.62 -20.26
CA VAL A 214 14.94 32.02 -18.85
C VAL A 214 16.30 32.01 -18.16
N LEU A 215 17.05 30.92 -18.26
CA LEU A 215 18.36 30.76 -17.62
C LEU A 215 19.35 31.89 -17.98
N ALA A 216 19.30 32.40 -19.21
CA ALA A 216 20.15 33.49 -19.67
C ALA A 216 19.82 34.85 -19.03
N HIS A 217 18.61 35.04 -18.47
CA HIS A 217 18.14 36.30 -17.87
C HIS A 217 18.16 36.30 -16.34
N LEU A 218 18.46 35.15 -15.70
CA LEU A 218 18.43 35.05 -14.25
C LEU A 218 19.62 35.77 -13.60
N PRO A 219 19.41 36.51 -12.50
CA PRO A 219 20.50 37.03 -11.69
C PRO A 219 21.41 35.92 -11.17
N ALA A 220 22.70 36.22 -10.98
CA ALA A 220 23.63 35.29 -10.34
C ALA A 220 23.14 34.92 -8.93
N GLY A 221 23.27 33.64 -8.56
CA GLY A 221 22.81 33.12 -7.27
C GLY A 221 21.30 32.83 -7.18
N THR A 222 20.56 32.97 -8.27
CA THR A 222 19.14 32.56 -8.33
C THR A 222 19.02 31.03 -8.25
N GLY A 223 18.21 30.53 -7.32
CA GLY A 223 17.85 29.11 -7.26
C GLY A 223 16.95 28.74 -8.43
N VAL A 224 17.22 27.62 -9.10
CA VAL A 224 16.47 27.16 -10.27
C VAL A 224 15.84 25.82 -9.98
N VAL A 225 14.53 25.72 -10.16
CA VAL A 225 13.79 24.46 -10.13
C VAL A 225 13.14 24.25 -11.49
N VAL A 226 13.44 23.14 -12.16
CA VAL A 226 12.74 22.74 -13.39
C VAL A 226 11.95 21.48 -13.10
N ALA A 227 10.65 21.47 -13.41
CA ALA A 227 9.76 20.38 -13.04
C ALA A 227 8.75 20.06 -14.14
N GLY A 228 8.51 18.77 -14.38
CA GLY A 228 7.38 18.33 -15.18
C GLY A 228 6.10 18.41 -14.37
N VAL A 229 5.48 19.59 -14.24
CA VAL A 229 4.46 19.88 -13.20
C VAL A 229 3.12 19.15 -13.33
N ALA A 230 2.88 18.41 -14.41
CA ALA A 230 1.62 17.70 -14.64
C ALA A 230 1.75 16.60 -15.68
N ASP A 231 0.67 15.84 -15.87
CA ASP A 231 0.54 14.95 -17.01
C ASP A 231 0.24 15.68 -18.32
N ASP A 232 0.60 15.05 -19.43
CA ASP A 232 0.22 15.47 -20.76
C ASP A 232 -1.19 14.98 -21.12
N LEU A 233 -1.75 15.53 -22.20
CA LEU A 233 -3.14 15.30 -22.61
C LEU A 233 -3.38 13.88 -23.19
N SER A 234 -2.36 13.02 -23.22
CA SER A 234 -2.44 11.61 -23.65
C SER A 234 -3.17 10.70 -22.65
N ARG A 235 -3.68 11.25 -21.53
CA ARG A 235 -4.43 10.54 -20.47
C ARG A 235 -3.69 9.37 -19.83
N THR A 236 -2.37 9.37 -19.94
CA THR A 236 -1.50 8.38 -19.33
C THR A 236 -0.66 9.07 -18.27
N PRO A 237 -0.78 8.68 -16.99
CA PRO A 237 0.08 9.22 -15.94
C PRO A 237 1.50 8.70 -16.11
N HIS A 238 2.48 9.55 -15.84
CA HIS A 238 3.90 9.20 -15.86
C HIS A 238 4.64 9.88 -14.72
N LEU A 239 5.76 9.29 -14.30
CA LEU A 239 6.73 9.99 -13.47
C LEU A 239 7.37 11.10 -14.31
N ARG A 240 7.50 12.26 -13.67
CA ARG A 240 7.98 13.48 -14.33
C ARG A 240 9.38 13.82 -13.86
N LEU A 241 10.01 14.75 -14.56
CA LEU A 241 11.35 15.19 -14.22
C LEU A 241 11.32 16.25 -13.10
N ALA A 242 12.31 16.21 -12.22
CA ALA A 242 12.69 17.32 -11.34
C ALA A 242 14.19 17.59 -11.45
N ILE A 243 14.57 18.85 -11.64
CA ILE A 243 15.94 19.36 -11.56
C ILE A 243 15.94 20.55 -10.61
N ALA A 244 16.92 20.63 -9.71
CA ALA A 244 17.05 21.75 -8.79
C ALA A 244 18.52 22.13 -8.55
N THR A 245 18.81 23.43 -8.65
CA THR A 245 20.08 24.01 -8.20
C THR A 245 19.98 24.45 -6.74
N GLY A 246 21.09 24.33 -6.03
CA GLY A 246 21.19 24.74 -4.64
C GLY A 246 22.49 24.27 -4.02
N PRO A 247 22.79 24.71 -2.80
CA PRO A 247 23.97 24.23 -2.06
C PRO A 247 23.97 22.70 -1.98
N GLY A 248 25.05 22.09 -2.46
CA GLY A 248 25.25 20.64 -2.40
C GLY A 248 24.40 19.80 -3.38
N THR A 249 23.58 20.38 -4.26
CA THR A 249 22.74 19.56 -5.18
C THR A 249 23.50 19.02 -6.39
N ALA A 250 24.61 19.66 -6.78
CA ALA A 250 25.39 19.26 -7.95
C ALA A 250 25.86 17.79 -7.85
N GLY A 251 25.53 16.99 -8.86
CA GLY A 251 25.95 15.58 -8.92
C GLY A 251 25.23 14.66 -7.91
N ARG A 252 24.05 15.06 -7.42
CA ARG A 252 23.27 14.26 -6.46
C ARG A 252 21.84 14.01 -6.94
N TYR A 253 21.22 12.96 -6.43
CA TYR A 253 19.78 12.77 -6.58
C TYR A 253 19.00 13.74 -5.69
N LEU A 254 17.75 14.04 -6.08
CA LEU A 254 16.82 14.87 -5.31
C LEU A 254 15.77 14.00 -4.62
N GLY A 255 15.68 14.16 -3.30
CA GLY A 255 14.65 13.55 -2.47
C GLY A 255 13.89 14.60 -1.65
N SER A 256 12.94 14.14 -0.84
CA SER A 256 12.22 14.96 0.13
C SER A 256 11.73 14.11 1.31
N ASP A 257 11.51 14.74 2.45
CA ASP A 257 10.92 14.08 3.63
C ASP A 257 9.47 13.62 3.36
N SER A 258 8.81 14.21 2.37
CA SER A 258 7.48 13.82 1.91
C SER A 258 7.45 12.39 1.36
N THR A 259 8.52 11.97 0.67
CA THR A 259 8.61 10.63 0.07
C THR A 259 9.51 9.70 0.85
N ARG A 260 10.48 10.23 1.62
CA ARG A 260 11.60 9.49 2.22
C ARG A 260 12.35 8.62 1.21
N ARG A 261 12.46 9.10 -0.02
CA ARG A 261 13.16 8.44 -1.12
C ARG A 261 14.23 9.36 -1.68
N ALA A 262 15.41 8.79 -1.93
CA ALA A 262 16.60 9.54 -2.34
C ALA A 262 16.48 10.23 -3.71
N ASN A 263 15.56 9.77 -4.56
CA ASN A 263 15.45 10.21 -5.94
C ASN A 263 14.02 10.56 -6.36
N MET A 264 13.11 10.77 -5.42
CA MET A 264 11.69 11.01 -5.71
C MET A 264 11.09 12.11 -4.83
N VAL A 265 10.32 12.99 -5.46
CA VAL A 265 9.61 14.11 -4.82
C VAL A 265 8.16 14.18 -5.30
N ILE A 266 7.34 15.02 -4.65
CA ILE A 266 5.93 15.28 -5.03
C ILE A 266 5.71 16.76 -5.37
N LEU A 267 4.63 17.08 -6.09
CA LEU A 267 4.33 18.47 -6.49
C LEU A 267 4.33 19.50 -5.35
N PRO A 268 3.72 19.21 -4.18
CA PRO A 268 3.79 20.12 -3.03
C PRO A 268 5.21 20.48 -2.57
N ASP A 269 6.21 19.62 -2.84
CA ASP A 269 7.61 19.87 -2.48
C ASP A 269 8.19 21.03 -3.29
N LEU A 270 7.66 21.30 -4.49
CA LEU A 270 8.05 22.46 -5.29
C LEU A 270 7.67 23.75 -4.57
N THR A 271 6.45 23.84 -4.03
CA THR A 271 5.99 24.99 -3.24
C THR A 271 6.85 25.19 -1.99
N ALA A 272 7.14 24.11 -1.27
CA ALA A 272 8.00 24.15 -0.09
C ALA A 272 9.42 24.63 -0.42
N THR A 273 9.96 24.19 -1.55
CA THR A 273 11.29 24.59 -2.04
C THR A 273 11.33 26.06 -2.44
N LEU A 274 10.30 26.56 -3.11
CA LEU A 274 10.20 27.97 -3.47
C LEU A 274 10.17 28.87 -2.22
N LEU A 275 9.33 28.53 -1.24
CA LEU A 275 9.23 29.28 0.01
C LEU A 275 10.54 29.24 0.80
N ALA A 276 11.13 28.05 0.97
CA ALA A 276 12.39 27.88 1.70
C ALA A 276 13.54 28.64 1.02
N SER A 277 13.64 28.57 -0.32
CA SER A 277 14.66 29.30 -1.06
C SER A 277 14.50 30.81 -0.89
N ALA A 278 13.26 31.31 -0.96
CA ALA A 278 12.93 32.73 -0.75
C ALA A 278 13.01 33.21 0.71
N GLY A 279 13.40 32.35 1.66
CA GLY A 279 13.48 32.69 3.08
C GLY A 279 12.11 32.88 3.75
N VAL A 280 11.03 32.38 3.13
CA VAL A 280 9.67 32.46 3.65
C VAL A 280 9.39 31.24 4.53
N PRO A 281 8.99 31.42 5.80
CA PRO A 281 8.63 30.31 6.68
C PRO A 281 7.48 29.47 6.11
N ALA A 282 7.54 28.15 6.30
CA ALA A 282 6.50 27.24 5.84
C ALA A 282 5.13 27.58 6.49
N PRO A 283 4.10 27.96 5.71
CA PRO A 283 2.80 28.29 6.25
C PRO A 283 2.04 27.03 6.70
N ALA A 284 1.07 27.23 7.60
CA ALA A 284 0.13 26.17 7.97
C ALA A 284 -0.65 25.68 6.73
N GLY A 285 -0.80 24.35 6.60
CA GLY A 285 -1.50 23.72 5.48
C GLY A 285 -0.59 23.29 4.31
N LEU A 286 0.68 23.71 4.28
CA LEU A 286 1.67 23.17 3.36
C LEU A 286 1.94 21.69 3.68
N ILE A 287 1.73 20.82 2.70
CA ILE A 287 1.97 19.37 2.83
C ILE A 287 3.41 19.01 2.45
N GLY A 288 3.95 19.66 1.42
CA GLY A 288 5.27 19.34 0.88
C GLY A 288 6.43 19.75 1.79
N THR A 289 7.60 19.21 1.50
CA THR A 289 8.85 19.55 2.17
C THR A 289 9.89 20.00 1.13
N PRO A 290 10.84 20.89 1.48
CA PRO A 290 11.83 21.35 0.51
C PRO A 290 12.64 20.21 -0.09
N LEU A 291 13.05 20.38 -1.34
CA LEU A 291 13.91 19.45 -2.06
C LEU A 291 15.27 19.37 -1.36
N LEU A 292 15.73 18.16 -1.09
CA LEU A 292 17.00 17.89 -0.42
C LEU A 292 17.95 17.12 -1.35
N PRO A 293 19.25 17.48 -1.37
CA PRO A 293 20.26 16.63 -1.98
C PRO A 293 20.39 15.32 -1.20
N ASP A 294 20.32 14.19 -1.89
CA ASP A 294 20.45 12.85 -1.29
C ASP A 294 21.65 12.10 -1.91
N ALA A 295 21.59 10.80 -2.17
CA ALA A 295 22.71 10.01 -2.67
C ALA A 295 23.44 10.63 -3.89
N VAL A 296 24.75 10.43 -3.95
CA VAL A 296 25.56 10.80 -5.14
C VAL A 296 25.05 10.01 -6.34
N ARG A 297 24.79 10.70 -7.45
CA ARG A 297 24.30 10.06 -8.67
C ARG A 297 25.48 9.63 -9.56
N PRO A 298 25.31 8.58 -10.39
CA PRO A 298 26.30 8.23 -11.40
C PRO A 298 26.43 9.32 -12.48
N ALA A 299 27.23 9.05 -13.52
CA ALA A 299 27.34 9.94 -14.68
C ALA A 299 25.96 10.32 -15.22
N LEU A 300 25.84 11.54 -15.78
CA LEU A 300 24.54 12.09 -16.16
C LEU A 300 23.74 11.14 -17.08
N ALA A 301 24.39 10.58 -18.09
CA ALA A 301 23.74 9.65 -19.02
C ALA A 301 23.15 8.42 -18.30
N ASP A 302 23.89 7.82 -17.37
CA ASP A 302 23.44 6.67 -16.60
C ASP A 302 22.30 7.05 -15.65
N SER A 303 22.38 8.22 -15.00
CA SER A 303 21.33 8.71 -14.12
C SER A 303 20.03 9.03 -14.88
N VAL A 304 20.12 9.58 -16.09
CA VAL A 304 18.96 9.83 -16.95
C VAL A 304 18.33 8.51 -17.41
N ALA A 305 19.15 7.51 -17.75
CA ALA A 305 18.69 6.18 -18.12
C ALA A 305 17.97 5.48 -16.94
N ASP A 306 18.53 5.55 -15.73
CA ASP A 306 17.92 4.99 -14.52
C ASP A 306 16.60 5.68 -14.15
N LEU A 307 16.56 7.01 -14.13
CA LEU A 307 15.32 7.74 -13.82
C LEU A 307 14.22 7.44 -14.87
N SER A 308 14.59 7.33 -16.14
CA SER A 308 13.68 6.92 -17.21
C SER A 308 13.18 5.48 -17.05
N SER A 309 14.03 4.55 -16.61
CA SER A 309 13.67 3.14 -16.43
C SER A 309 12.67 2.93 -15.27
N GLN A 310 12.72 3.79 -14.24
CA GLN A 310 11.77 3.76 -13.13
C GLN A 310 10.34 4.14 -13.57
N ASP A 311 10.18 5.02 -14.57
CA ASP A 311 8.87 5.25 -15.20
C ASP A 311 8.39 4.01 -15.97
N VAL A 312 9.30 3.27 -16.64
CA VAL A 312 8.97 1.99 -17.30
C VAL A 312 8.46 0.96 -16.28
N ALA A 313 9.08 0.89 -15.10
CA ALA A 313 8.61 0.03 -14.01
C ALA A 313 7.18 0.40 -13.59
N ALA A 314 6.94 1.69 -13.33
CA ALA A 314 5.64 2.19 -12.90
C ALA A 314 4.54 1.97 -13.95
N GLN A 315 4.87 2.14 -15.23
CA GLN A 315 3.96 1.93 -16.35
C GLN A 315 3.67 0.45 -16.61
N THR A 316 4.67 -0.42 -16.47
CA THR A 316 4.50 -1.87 -16.56
C THR A 316 3.56 -2.35 -15.45
N HIS A 317 3.79 -1.88 -14.22
CA HIS A 317 2.91 -2.15 -13.08
C HIS A 317 1.47 -1.70 -13.37
N ARG A 318 1.27 -0.43 -13.76
CA ARG A 318 -0.06 0.12 -14.07
C ARG A 318 -0.81 -0.69 -15.12
N ARG A 319 -0.13 -1.15 -16.17
CA ARG A 319 -0.75 -1.94 -17.26
C ARG A 319 -1.13 -3.34 -16.79
N LEU A 320 -0.33 -3.98 -15.96
CA LEU A 320 -0.55 -5.38 -15.56
C LEU A 320 -1.48 -5.52 -14.35
N LEU A 321 -1.52 -4.54 -13.45
CA LEU A 321 -2.22 -4.63 -12.17
C LEU A 321 -3.68 -5.14 -12.28
N PRO A 322 -4.56 -4.59 -13.15
CA PRO A 322 -5.94 -5.08 -13.23
C PRO A 322 -6.01 -6.53 -13.74
N ARG A 323 -5.15 -6.89 -14.69
CA ARG A 323 -5.08 -8.25 -15.27
C ARG A 323 -4.52 -9.26 -14.27
N PHE A 324 -3.55 -8.83 -13.46
CA PHE A 324 -2.97 -9.66 -12.40
C PHE A 324 -4.04 -10.06 -11.38
N PHE A 325 -4.77 -9.09 -10.81
CA PHE A 325 -5.81 -9.39 -9.83
C PHE A 325 -6.96 -10.20 -10.43
N ALA A 326 -7.44 -9.86 -11.62
CA ALA A 326 -8.50 -10.61 -12.29
C ALA A 326 -8.06 -12.06 -12.58
N GLY A 327 -6.87 -12.24 -13.17
CA GLY A 327 -6.32 -13.57 -13.45
C GLY A 327 -6.06 -14.39 -12.19
N PHE A 328 -5.56 -13.75 -11.12
CA PHE A 328 -5.37 -14.39 -9.83
C PHE A 328 -6.71 -14.90 -9.27
N VAL A 329 -7.73 -14.05 -9.13
CA VAL A 329 -9.04 -14.45 -8.60
C VAL A 329 -9.71 -15.51 -9.47
N ILE A 330 -9.76 -15.31 -10.79
CA ILE A 330 -10.40 -16.25 -11.73
C ILE A 330 -9.71 -17.61 -11.69
N SER A 331 -8.37 -17.65 -11.70
CA SER A 331 -7.63 -18.90 -11.65
C SER A 331 -7.90 -19.68 -10.35
N GLN A 332 -7.96 -18.99 -9.20
CA GLN A 332 -8.30 -19.62 -7.92
C GLN A 332 -9.70 -20.24 -7.96
N VAL A 333 -10.70 -19.46 -8.39
CA VAL A 333 -12.10 -19.92 -8.46
C VAL A 333 -12.23 -21.14 -9.38
N LEU A 334 -11.66 -21.06 -10.59
CA LEU A 334 -11.76 -22.14 -11.58
C LEU A 334 -11.03 -23.40 -11.13
N LEU A 335 -9.80 -23.28 -10.60
CA LEU A 335 -9.01 -24.43 -10.15
C LEU A 335 -9.67 -25.15 -8.96
N TYR A 336 -10.23 -24.39 -8.01
CA TYR A 336 -10.90 -24.97 -6.86
C TYR A 336 -12.28 -25.54 -7.21
N ALA A 337 -13.04 -24.90 -8.11
CA ALA A 337 -14.27 -25.46 -8.63
C ALA A 337 -14.02 -26.76 -9.41
N ALA A 338 -13.01 -26.79 -10.28
CA ALA A 338 -12.61 -27.99 -11.02
C ALA A 338 -12.16 -29.12 -10.07
N ALA A 339 -11.38 -28.80 -9.03
CA ALA A 339 -11.01 -29.78 -8.01
C ALA A 339 -12.24 -30.32 -7.27
N ALA A 340 -13.16 -29.45 -6.85
CA ALA A 340 -14.38 -29.85 -6.16
C ALA A 340 -15.28 -30.76 -7.03
N LEU A 341 -15.43 -30.46 -8.32
CA LEU A 341 -16.17 -31.29 -9.28
C LEU A 341 -15.47 -32.62 -9.53
N ALA A 342 -14.16 -32.61 -9.74
CA ALA A 342 -13.37 -33.82 -10.01
C ALA A 342 -13.34 -34.78 -8.80
N LEU A 343 -13.48 -34.27 -7.57
CA LEU A 343 -13.59 -35.06 -6.36
C LEU A 343 -14.95 -35.77 -6.21
N ARG A 344 -15.99 -35.38 -6.96
CA ARG A 344 -17.31 -36.04 -6.94
C ARG A 344 -17.33 -37.38 -7.68
N HIS A 345 -16.49 -37.55 -8.70
CA HIS A 345 -16.54 -38.70 -9.62
C HIS A 345 -15.16 -39.31 -9.89
N GLY A 346 -14.50 -39.86 -8.86
CA GLY A 346 -13.13 -40.35 -9.01
C GLY A 346 -12.78 -41.58 -8.17
N SER A 347 -11.98 -42.48 -8.75
CA SER A 347 -11.31 -43.57 -8.05
C SER A 347 -10.36 -43.03 -6.96
N LEU A 348 -10.03 -43.86 -5.96
CA LEU A 348 -9.18 -43.47 -4.83
C LEU A 348 -7.81 -42.90 -5.27
N ARG A 349 -7.20 -43.48 -6.32
CA ARG A 349 -5.92 -42.98 -6.89
C ARG A 349 -6.09 -41.59 -7.51
N ARG A 350 -7.16 -41.38 -8.29
CA ARG A 350 -7.48 -40.08 -8.90
C ARG A 350 -7.72 -39.02 -7.82
N ARG A 351 -8.48 -39.37 -6.78
CA ARG A 351 -8.75 -38.51 -5.62
C ARG A 351 -7.47 -38.04 -4.92
N ARG A 352 -6.51 -38.94 -4.67
CA ARG A 352 -5.20 -38.57 -4.08
C ARG A 352 -4.40 -37.62 -4.95
N ARG A 353 -4.36 -37.85 -6.27
CA ARG A 353 -3.67 -36.97 -7.22
C ARG A 353 -4.30 -35.59 -7.26
N ILE A 354 -5.64 -35.51 -7.35
CA ILE A 354 -6.38 -34.25 -7.32
C ILE A 354 -6.08 -33.49 -6.02
N LEU A 355 -6.22 -34.13 -4.85
CA LEU A 355 -5.90 -33.49 -3.58
C LEU A 355 -4.44 -33.00 -3.53
N SER A 356 -3.48 -33.78 -4.02
CA SER A 356 -2.07 -33.36 -4.05
C SER A 356 -1.84 -32.14 -4.94
N ALA A 357 -2.47 -32.12 -6.12
CA ALA A 357 -2.44 -30.98 -7.03
C ALA A 357 -3.12 -29.75 -6.40
N THR A 358 -4.30 -29.91 -5.79
CA THR A 358 -5.01 -28.83 -5.10
C THR A 358 -4.19 -28.25 -3.95
N ARG A 359 -3.50 -29.10 -3.16
CA ARG A 359 -2.59 -28.63 -2.11
C ARG A 359 -1.47 -27.78 -2.69
N LEU A 360 -0.82 -28.25 -3.77
CA LEU A 360 0.26 -27.50 -4.42
C LEU A 360 -0.23 -26.17 -4.97
N THR A 361 -1.35 -26.16 -5.70
CA THR A 361 -1.98 -24.95 -6.23
C THR A 361 -2.34 -23.96 -5.11
N ALA A 362 -2.83 -24.45 -3.98
CA ALA A 362 -3.16 -23.60 -2.83
C ALA A 362 -1.92 -23.00 -2.15
N LEU A 363 -0.82 -23.75 -2.09
CA LEU A 363 0.45 -23.23 -1.59
C LEU A 363 1.08 -22.21 -2.53
N ILE A 364 1.03 -22.45 -3.85
CA ILE A 364 1.42 -21.48 -4.89
C ILE A 364 0.62 -20.19 -4.70
N ALA A 365 -0.70 -20.29 -4.62
CA ALA A 365 -1.56 -19.13 -4.43
C ALA A 365 -1.30 -18.36 -3.12
N ALA A 366 -0.95 -19.07 -2.04
CA ALA A 366 -0.55 -18.45 -0.78
C ALA A 366 0.82 -17.76 -0.83
N ALA A 367 1.72 -18.22 -1.70
CA ALA A 367 3.05 -17.65 -1.87
C ALA A 367 3.06 -16.44 -2.81
N VAL A 368 2.10 -16.35 -3.76
CA VAL A 368 2.01 -15.24 -4.72
C VAL A 368 2.16 -13.86 -4.05
N PRO A 369 1.47 -13.56 -2.92
CA PRO A 369 1.65 -12.29 -2.24
C PRO A 369 3.10 -11.93 -1.93
N VAL A 370 3.86 -12.82 -1.28
CA VAL A 370 5.28 -12.55 -0.98
C VAL A 370 6.14 -12.48 -2.25
N SER A 371 5.84 -13.32 -3.24
CA SER A 371 6.53 -13.35 -4.53
C SER A 371 6.44 -12.02 -5.28
N THR A 372 5.32 -11.29 -5.14
CA THR A 372 5.16 -9.95 -5.74
C THR A 372 6.07 -8.89 -5.13
N TYR A 373 6.52 -9.05 -3.89
CA TYR A 373 7.53 -8.18 -3.28
C TYR A 373 8.95 -8.66 -3.60
N LEU A 374 9.19 -9.97 -3.54
CA LEU A 374 10.51 -10.55 -3.82
C LEU A 374 11.00 -10.28 -5.25
N VAL A 375 10.11 -10.15 -6.23
CA VAL A 375 10.50 -9.82 -7.61
C VAL A 375 11.27 -8.49 -7.71
N ASN A 376 11.05 -7.57 -6.78
CA ASN A 376 11.73 -6.27 -6.74
C ASN A 376 13.16 -6.34 -6.17
N LEU A 377 13.65 -7.53 -5.79
CA LEU A 377 15.08 -7.77 -5.56
C LEU A 377 15.89 -7.77 -6.86
N VAL A 378 15.22 -7.93 -8.00
CA VAL A 378 15.84 -7.92 -9.33
C VAL A 378 15.33 -6.69 -10.09
N PRO A 379 16.20 -5.92 -10.76
CA PRO A 379 15.80 -4.75 -11.55
C PRO A 379 15.15 -5.17 -12.88
N TRP A 380 13.99 -5.83 -12.81
CA TRP A 380 13.27 -6.40 -13.96
C TRP A 380 12.89 -5.34 -15.00
N TRP A 381 12.82 -4.07 -14.61
CA TRP A 381 12.53 -2.94 -15.49
C TRP A 381 13.69 -2.55 -16.41
N HIS A 382 14.92 -2.99 -16.13
CA HIS A 382 16.07 -2.82 -17.03
C HIS A 382 16.13 -3.86 -18.15
N MET A 383 15.28 -4.88 -18.11
CA MET A 383 15.30 -5.97 -19.07
C MET A 383 14.55 -5.59 -20.36
N SER A 384 14.92 -6.18 -21.49
CA SER A 384 14.33 -5.90 -22.82
C SER A 384 12.81 -6.12 -22.91
N ARG A 385 12.26 -6.99 -22.05
CA ARG A 385 10.81 -7.25 -21.93
C ARG A 385 10.37 -7.19 -20.46
N PRO A 386 10.19 -5.99 -19.87
CA PRO A 386 9.94 -5.82 -18.43
C PRO A 386 8.73 -6.62 -17.92
N ALA A 387 7.64 -6.64 -18.69
CA ALA A 387 6.43 -7.37 -18.34
C ALA A 387 6.66 -8.89 -18.22
N LEU A 388 7.46 -9.47 -19.13
CA LEU A 388 7.77 -10.90 -19.12
C LEU A 388 8.64 -11.23 -17.90
N TRP A 389 9.67 -10.43 -17.65
CA TRP A 389 10.60 -10.64 -16.53
C TRP A 389 9.94 -10.43 -15.17
N LEU A 390 8.99 -9.49 -15.06
CA LEU A 390 8.17 -9.32 -13.88
C LEU A 390 7.35 -10.59 -13.59
N VAL A 391 6.62 -11.11 -14.59
CA VAL A 391 5.81 -12.33 -14.40
C VAL A 391 6.68 -13.55 -14.13
N ALA A 392 7.77 -13.73 -14.86
CA ALA A 392 8.72 -14.82 -14.67
C ALA A 392 9.40 -14.74 -13.29
N GLY A 393 9.78 -13.54 -12.84
CA GLY A 393 10.37 -13.31 -11.54
C GLY A 393 9.40 -13.59 -10.38
N ILE A 394 8.12 -13.21 -10.52
CA ILE A 394 7.08 -13.61 -9.57
C ILE A 394 6.95 -15.14 -9.53
N ALA A 395 6.89 -15.81 -10.68
CA ALA A 395 6.81 -17.27 -10.73
C ALA A 395 8.04 -17.97 -10.11
N ALA A 396 9.24 -17.41 -10.33
CA ALA A 396 10.48 -17.93 -9.74
C ALA A 396 10.52 -17.74 -8.22
N GLY A 397 10.14 -16.55 -7.73
CA GLY A 397 10.01 -16.28 -6.29
C GLY A 397 8.98 -17.22 -5.65
N ASP A 398 7.87 -17.49 -6.35
CA ASP A 398 6.83 -18.41 -5.88
C ASP A 398 7.33 -19.84 -5.76
N ALA A 399 7.99 -20.34 -6.81
CA ALA A 399 8.60 -21.66 -6.81
C ALA A 399 9.64 -21.82 -5.68
N LEU A 400 10.43 -20.77 -5.39
CA LEU A 400 11.40 -20.76 -4.30
C LEU A 400 10.70 -20.86 -2.93
N VAL A 401 9.68 -20.04 -2.68
CA VAL A 401 8.95 -20.01 -1.41
C VAL A 401 8.18 -21.33 -1.18
N VAL A 402 7.52 -21.84 -2.21
CA VAL A 402 6.82 -23.14 -2.15
C VAL A 402 7.82 -24.28 -1.98
N GLY A 403 8.96 -24.24 -2.68
CA GLY A 403 10.05 -25.20 -2.51
C GLY A 403 10.54 -25.25 -1.06
N LEU A 404 10.82 -24.09 -0.46
CA LEU A 404 11.20 -23.98 0.95
C LEU A 404 10.12 -24.59 1.87
N ALA A 405 8.84 -24.27 1.62
CA ALA A 405 7.72 -24.80 2.39
C ALA A 405 7.57 -26.33 2.27
N MET A 406 7.99 -26.93 1.14
CA MET A 406 7.86 -28.36 0.84
C MET A 406 9.09 -29.20 1.16
N CYS A 407 10.29 -28.65 1.19
CA CYS A 407 11.53 -29.41 1.37
C CYS A 407 11.90 -29.65 2.84
N GLY A 408 11.50 -28.78 3.77
CA GLY A 408 11.91 -28.89 5.16
C GLY A 408 11.22 -30.00 5.99
N PRO A 409 11.67 -30.21 7.24
CA PRO A 409 11.07 -31.20 8.16
C PRO A 409 9.62 -30.86 8.54
N TRP A 410 9.27 -29.58 8.52
CA TRP A 410 7.92 -29.09 8.80
C TRP A 410 6.85 -29.59 7.82
N ARG A 411 7.21 -30.07 6.61
CA ARG A 411 6.25 -30.59 5.62
C ARG A 411 5.38 -31.73 6.13
N ARG A 412 5.85 -32.42 7.19
CA ARG A 412 5.17 -33.53 7.87
C ARG A 412 4.05 -33.06 8.80
N HIS A 413 4.02 -31.78 9.15
CA HIS A 413 2.97 -31.20 9.98
C HIS A 413 1.84 -30.64 9.12
N LEU A 414 0.60 -30.82 9.58
CA LEU A 414 -0.62 -30.35 8.90
C LEU A 414 -0.54 -28.88 8.49
N LEU A 415 -0.10 -28.01 9.41
CA LEU A 415 0.05 -26.58 9.15
C LEU A 415 1.45 -26.16 8.69
N GLY A 416 2.43 -27.07 8.67
CA GLY A 416 3.85 -26.73 8.54
C GLY A 416 4.18 -25.89 7.31
N PRO A 417 3.88 -26.36 6.09
CA PRO A 417 4.14 -25.58 4.87
C PRO A 417 3.44 -24.22 4.84
N GLY A 418 2.16 -24.17 5.23
CA GLY A 418 1.42 -22.91 5.28
C GLY A 418 1.99 -21.93 6.30
N THR A 419 2.48 -22.44 7.43
CA THR A 419 3.17 -21.65 8.46
C THR A 419 4.48 -21.06 7.92
N VAL A 420 5.22 -21.81 7.10
CA VAL A 420 6.46 -21.33 6.48
C VAL A 420 6.17 -20.24 5.46
N ILE A 421 5.18 -20.42 4.57
CA ILE A 421 4.80 -19.37 3.61
C ILE A 421 4.38 -18.11 4.35
N ALA A 422 3.46 -18.22 5.31
CA ALA A 422 3.01 -17.08 6.10
C ALA A 422 4.15 -16.41 6.90
N GLY A 423 5.06 -17.21 7.46
CA GLY A 423 6.22 -16.70 8.18
C GLY A 423 7.21 -15.96 7.28
N VAL A 424 7.48 -16.50 6.09
CA VAL A 424 8.33 -15.85 5.07
C VAL A 424 7.67 -14.56 4.59
N THR A 425 6.38 -14.57 4.29
CA THR A 425 5.63 -13.36 3.90
C THR A 425 5.74 -12.26 4.97
N ALA A 426 5.51 -12.61 6.24
CA ALA A 426 5.62 -11.65 7.34
C ALA A 426 7.06 -11.14 7.52
N ALA A 427 8.05 -12.02 7.43
CA ALA A 427 9.47 -11.67 7.56
C ALA A 427 9.95 -10.77 6.43
N VAL A 428 9.58 -11.04 5.17
CA VAL A 428 9.94 -10.23 4.00
C VAL A 428 9.36 -8.83 4.14
N LEU A 429 8.08 -8.70 4.52
CA LEU A 429 7.46 -7.39 4.69
C LEU A 429 8.03 -6.62 5.89
N ALA A 430 8.32 -7.29 7.00
CA ALA A 430 8.98 -6.67 8.15
C ALA A 430 10.40 -6.21 7.79
N ALA A 431 11.18 -7.03 7.09
CA ALA A 431 12.53 -6.67 6.63
C ALA A 431 12.51 -5.54 5.61
N ASP A 432 11.58 -5.57 4.65
CA ASP A 432 11.38 -4.47 3.70
C ASP A 432 11.11 -3.16 4.44
N LEU A 433 10.24 -3.20 5.45
CA LEU A 433 9.90 -2.02 6.24
C LEU A 433 11.11 -1.46 7.01
N LEU A 434 11.91 -2.34 7.62
CA LEU A 434 13.12 -1.96 8.37
C LEU A 434 14.25 -1.44 7.47
N THR A 435 14.26 -1.83 6.19
CA THR A 435 15.31 -1.45 5.23
C THR A 435 14.95 -0.24 4.36
N GLY A 436 13.75 0.32 4.47
CA GLY A 436 13.36 1.53 3.73
C GLY A 436 12.27 1.34 2.67
N THR A 437 11.53 0.22 2.69
CA THR A 437 10.36 -0.06 1.83
C THR A 437 10.68 -0.08 0.34
N HIS A 438 11.78 -0.77 0.00
CA HIS A 438 12.27 -0.91 -1.37
C HIS A 438 11.43 -1.89 -2.19
N LEU A 439 10.95 -2.97 -1.58
CA LEU A 439 10.19 -4.04 -2.25
C LEU A 439 8.72 -3.68 -2.46
N GLN A 440 8.14 -2.79 -1.64
CA GLN A 440 6.76 -2.36 -1.83
C GLN A 440 6.55 -1.51 -3.09
N LEU A 441 7.52 -0.69 -3.50
CA LEU A 441 7.34 0.18 -4.66
C LEU A 441 7.27 -0.63 -5.96
N ASN A 442 6.21 -0.45 -6.76
CA ASN A 442 5.92 -1.20 -7.98
C ASN A 442 5.72 -2.71 -7.80
N SER A 443 5.50 -3.21 -6.57
CA SER A 443 4.98 -4.57 -6.34
C SER A 443 3.49 -4.64 -6.70
N MET A 444 3.01 -5.76 -7.27
CA MET A 444 1.59 -5.94 -7.63
C MET A 444 0.65 -5.84 -6.42
N MET A 445 1.14 -6.12 -5.21
CA MET A 445 0.40 -5.95 -3.95
C MET A 445 1.02 -4.85 -3.07
N GLY A 446 1.80 -3.94 -3.66
CA GLY A 446 2.45 -2.84 -2.98
C GLY A 446 1.98 -1.46 -3.43
N TYR A 447 2.92 -0.50 -3.46
CA TYR A 447 2.68 0.89 -3.83
C TYR A 447 2.86 1.13 -5.32
N SER A 448 2.19 2.17 -5.82
CA SER A 448 2.50 2.75 -7.12
C SER A 448 2.85 4.22 -6.96
N PRO A 449 4.02 4.66 -7.48
CA PRO A 449 4.40 6.07 -7.42
C PRO A 449 3.49 6.94 -8.31
N LEU A 450 2.79 6.36 -9.29
CA LEU A 450 1.79 7.04 -10.13
C LEU A 450 0.45 7.24 -9.41
N VAL A 451 0.07 6.28 -8.56
CA VAL A 451 -1.15 6.41 -7.74
C VAL A 451 -0.88 7.39 -6.58
N GLY A 452 0.35 7.41 -6.06
CA GLY A 452 0.76 8.32 -5.00
C GLY A 452 0.00 8.10 -3.69
N GLY A 453 -0.49 6.88 -3.43
CA GLY A 453 -1.20 6.57 -2.18
C GLY A 453 -0.27 6.69 -0.96
N ARG A 454 0.94 6.12 -1.07
CA ARG A 454 2.06 6.26 -0.13
C ARG A 454 3.38 6.06 -0.89
N TYR A 455 4.46 6.59 -0.35
CA TYR A 455 5.82 6.41 -0.89
C TYR A 455 6.74 5.65 0.06
N TYR A 456 6.41 5.61 1.36
CA TYR A 456 7.14 4.88 2.38
C TYR A 456 6.15 4.32 3.43
N GLY A 457 6.68 3.49 4.33
CA GLY A 457 5.96 2.88 5.44
C GLY A 457 5.19 1.61 5.07
N MET A 458 4.10 1.35 5.78
CA MET A 458 3.19 0.24 5.49
C MET A 458 1.93 0.77 4.81
N GLY A 459 1.62 0.22 3.64
CA GLY A 459 0.39 0.54 2.91
C GLY A 459 -0.74 -0.34 3.37
N ASN A 460 -1.98 0.12 3.26
CA ASN A 460 -3.14 -0.67 3.69
C ASN A 460 -3.21 -2.07 3.02
N ILE A 461 -2.75 -2.18 1.77
CA ILE A 461 -2.66 -3.45 1.03
C ILE A 461 -1.57 -4.34 1.64
N ALA A 462 -0.36 -3.81 1.86
CA ALA A 462 0.74 -4.54 2.49
C ALA A 462 0.45 -4.90 3.95
N PHE A 463 -0.22 -4.00 4.70
CA PHE A 463 -0.75 -4.23 6.04
C PHE A 463 -1.65 -5.47 6.06
N ALA A 464 -2.62 -5.58 5.15
CA ALA A 464 -3.53 -6.73 5.09
C ALA A 464 -2.76 -8.05 4.92
N VAL A 465 -1.72 -8.04 4.06
CA VAL A 465 -0.85 -9.20 3.82
C VAL A 465 0.01 -9.50 5.04
N LEU A 466 0.68 -8.50 5.63
CA LEU A 466 1.53 -8.65 6.83
C LEU A 466 0.70 -9.17 8.01
N ALA A 467 -0.44 -8.54 8.30
CA ALA A 467 -1.25 -8.87 9.46
C ALA A 467 -1.81 -10.29 9.36
N THR A 468 -2.39 -10.64 8.21
CA THR A 468 -2.91 -11.99 7.95
C THR A 468 -1.80 -13.04 8.05
N SER A 469 -0.65 -12.78 7.43
CA SER A 469 0.48 -13.70 7.43
C SER A 469 1.06 -13.89 8.83
N THR A 470 1.19 -12.82 9.62
CA THR A 470 1.70 -12.89 11.00
C THR A 470 0.75 -13.66 11.91
N LEU A 471 -0.57 -13.44 11.79
CA LEU A 471 -1.58 -14.16 12.59
C LEU A 471 -1.62 -15.65 12.25
N LEU A 472 -1.50 -16.01 10.97
CA LEU A 472 -1.48 -17.42 10.54
C LEU A 472 -0.15 -18.10 10.85
N ALA A 473 0.99 -17.42 10.68
CA ALA A 473 2.30 -17.95 11.05
C ALA A 473 2.39 -18.20 12.57
N SER A 474 1.96 -17.23 13.38
CA SER A 474 1.97 -17.36 14.84
C SER A 474 1.03 -18.46 15.32
N ALA A 475 -0.15 -18.62 14.71
CA ALA A 475 -1.05 -19.74 14.98
C ALA A 475 -0.43 -21.11 14.63
N GLY A 476 0.25 -21.21 13.49
CA GLY A 476 0.96 -22.42 13.09
C GLY A 476 2.12 -22.79 14.02
N ILE A 477 2.90 -21.79 14.45
CA ILE A 477 3.96 -21.96 15.45
C ILE A 477 3.36 -22.37 16.80
N ALA A 478 2.27 -21.74 17.23
CA ALA A 478 1.54 -22.09 18.45
C ALA A 478 1.06 -23.55 18.41
N GLN A 479 0.55 -24.04 17.27
CA GLN A 479 0.13 -25.43 17.09
C GLN A 479 1.28 -26.42 17.30
N TRP A 480 2.47 -26.07 16.83
CA TRP A 480 3.67 -26.90 16.99
C TRP A 480 4.23 -26.84 18.42
N LEU A 481 4.14 -25.66 19.05
CA LEU A 481 4.77 -25.38 20.34
C LEU A 481 3.93 -25.85 21.53
N GLU A 482 2.60 -25.77 21.45
CA GLU A 482 1.69 -26.05 22.57
C GLU A 482 1.91 -27.44 23.19
N PRO A 483 2.02 -28.55 22.42
CA PRO A 483 2.29 -29.88 22.99
C PRO A 483 3.69 -30.03 23.60
N ARG A 484 4.63 -29.13 23.28
CA ARG A 484 6.06 -29.26 23.62
C ARG A 484 6.50 -28.33 24.75
N ALA A 485 5.89 -27.16 24.87
CA ALA A 485 6.25 -26.12 25.82
C ALA A 485 5.04 -25.60 26.63
N GLY A 486 3.85 -26.13 26.36
CA GLY A 486 2.61 -25.77 27.05
C GLY A 486 1.93 -24.54 26.46
N ARG A 487 0.65 -24.40 26.80
CA ARG A 487 -0.24 -23.35 26.28
C ARG A 487 0.23 -21.93 26.60
N ARG A 488 0.85 -21.70 27.76
CA ARG A 488 1.39 -20.37 28.11
C ARG A 488 2.48 -19.92 27.14
N ALA A 489 3.38 -20.83 26.74
CA ALA A 489 4.43 -20.52 25.76
C ALA A 489 3.83 -20.25 24.37
N ALA A 490 2.79 -21.01 23.97
CA ALA A 490 2.08 -20.78 22.72
C ALA A 490 1.41 -19.39 22.67
N VAL A 491 0.72 -18.99 23.74
CA VAL A 491 0.13 -17.65 23.86
C VAL A 491 1.22 -16.56 23.84
N ALA A 492 2.32 -16.76 24.58
CA ALA A 492 3.41 -15.80 24.62
C ALA A 492 4.04 -15.56 23.24
N VAL A 493 4.27 -16.62 22.45
CA VAL A 493 4.80 -16.48 21.09
C VAL A 493 3.81 -15.76 20.17
N VAL A 494 2.51 -16.05 20.27
CA VAL A 494 1.48 -15.34 19.49
C VAL A 494 1.51 -13.85 19.81
N LEU A 495 1.45 -13.50 21.10
CA LEU A 495 1.51 -12.11 21.54
C LEU A 495 2.80 -11.43 21.08
N ALA A 496 3.96 -12.08 21.26
CA ALA A 496 5.25 -11.52 20.89
C ALA A 496 5.34 -11.20 19.39
N LEU A 497 5.01 -12.15 18.51
CA LEU A 497 5.12 -11.97 17.05
C LEU A 497 4.11 -10.93 16.53
N THR A 498 2.85 -11.03 16.98
CA THR A 498 1.78 -10.16 16.48
C THR A 498 1.88 -8.73 17.03
N LEU A 499 2.29 -8.57 18.29
CA LEU A 499 2.56 -7.24 18.86
C LEU A 499 3.75 -6.58 18.18
N THR A 500 4.83 -7.34 17.91
CA THR A 500 5.99 -6.81 17.18
C THR A 500 5.58 -6.33 15.79
N ALA A 501 4.82 -7.14 15.05
CA ALA A 501 4.33 -6.74 13.72
C ALA A 501 3.40 -5.52 13.77
N ALA A 502 2.50 -5.44 14.75
CA ALA A 502 1.62 -4.29 14.93
C ALA A 502 2.39 -3.01 15.30
N LEU A 503 3.42 -3.13 16.14
CA LEU A 503 4.29 -1.99 16.46
C LEU A 503 5.11 -1.55 15.25
N LEU A 504 5.68 -2.50 14.49
CA LEU A 504 6.42 -2.18 13.26
C LEU A 504 5.54 -1.43 12.25
N ASP A 505 4.33 -1.92 12.02
CA ASP A 505 3.31 -1.34 11.13
C ASP A 505 2.93 0.11 11.51
N SER A 506 2.84 0.40 12.81
CA SER A 506 2.29 1.68 13.27
C SER A 506 3.33 2.69 13.69
N TRP A 507 4.57 2.26 13.94
CA TRP A 507 5.63 3.15 14.39
C TRP A 507 5.98 4.22 13.34
N THR A 508 6.05 5.49 13.75
CA THR A 508 6.16 6.64 12.84
C THR A 508 7.49 6.70 12.09
N ALA A 509 8.55 6.13 12.64
CA ALA A 509 9.85 6.03 11.95
C ALA A 509 9.80 5.02 10.80
N TRP A 510 8.92 4.01 10.89
CA TRP A 510 8.84 2.90 9.95
C TRP A 510 7.47 2.85 9.28
N GLY A 511 6.52 2.08 9.82
CA GLY A 511 5.27 1.77 9.14
C GLY A 511 4.32 2.95 8.98
N SER A 512 4.25 3.86 9.96
CA SER A 512 3.37 5.04 9.89
C SER A 512 1.92 4.70 9.49
N ASP A 513 1.43 3.49 9.80
CA ASP A 513 0.05 3.06 9.56
C ASP A 513 -0.73 2.93 10.86
N PHE A 514 -1.40 4.02 11.19
CA PHE A 514 -2.15 4.11 12.44
C PHE A 514 -3.49 3.37 12.36
N GLY A 515 -4.13 3.38 11.19
CA GLY A 515 -5.36 2.62 10.95
C GLY A 515 -5.12 1.12 11.03
N GLY A 516 -3.94 0.68 10.57
CA GLY A 516 -3.40 -0.67 10.76
C GLY A 516 -3.41 -1.10 12.23
N LEU A 517 -2.90 -0.29 13.17
CA LEU A 517 -2.88 -0.61 14.60
C LEU A 517 -4.28 -0.93 15.16
N VAL A 518 -5.23 -0.06 14.87
CA VAL A 518 -6.62 -0.14 15.35
C VAL A 518 -7.28 -1.42 14.85
N ALA A 519 -6.92 -1.86 13.65
CA ALA A 519 -7.40 -3.10 13.05
C ALA A 519 -6.65 -4.35 13.54
N PHE A 520 -5.35 -4.25 13.81
CA PHE A 520 -4.52 -5.39 14.19
C PHE A 520 -4.80 -5.83 15.64
N VAL A 521 -4.96 -4.89 16.58
CA VAL A 521 -5.15 -5.18 18.01
C VAL A 521 -6.33 -6.14 18.29
N PRO A 522 -7.54 -5.94 17.73
CA PRO A 522 -8.65 -6.88 17.93
C PRO A 522 -8.37 -8.28 17.37
N GLY A 523 -7.68 -8.39 16.22
CA GLY A 523 -7.33 -9.69 15.64
C GLY A 523 -6.25 -10.44 16.41
N LEU A 524 -5.25 -9.71 16.93
CA LEU A 524 -4.26 -10.22 17.88
C LEU A 524 -4.95 -10.77 19.12
N ALA A 525 -5.83 -9.98 19.74
CA ALA A 525 -6.52 -10.38 20.96
C ALA A 525 -7.44 -11.60 20.73
N THR A 526 -8.13 -11.63 19.60
CA THR A 526 -8.95 -12.78 19.17
C THR A 526 -8.11 -14.05 19.06
N THR A 527 -6.95 -13.97 18.39
CA THR A 527 -6.04 -15.11 18.21
C THR A 527 -5.49 -15.58 19.55
N ALA A 528 -5.00 -14.67 20.39
CA ALA A 528 -4.43 -15.00 21.69
C ALA A 528 -5.46 -15.63 22.65
N LEU A 529 -6.70 -15.12 22.68
CA LEU A 529 -7.77 -15.68 23.51
C LEU A 529 -8.16 -17.09 23.07
N LEU A 530 -8.28 -17.33 21.77
CA LEU A 530 -8.61 -18.65 21.22
C LEU A 530 -7.48 -19.66 21.45
N VAL A 531 -6.21 -19.24 21.29
CA VAL A 531 -5.03 -20.05 21.65
C VAL A 531 -5.01 -20.37 23.14
N ALA A 532 -5.42 -19.42 23.99
CA ALA A 532 -5.58 -19.62 25.43
C ALA A 532 -6.79 -20.51 25.80
N GLY A 533 -7.58 -20.98 24.83
CA GLY A 533 -8.80 -21.76 25.04
C GLY A 533 -9.92 -20.97 25.74
N ARG A 534 -9.91 -19.65 25.63
CA ARG A 534 -10.93 -18.75 26.17
C ARG A 534 -11.95 -18.39 25.08
N ARG A 535 -13.21 -18.20 25.48
CA ARG A 535 -14.24 -17.69 24.56
C ARG A 535 -14.03 -16.21 24.29
N VAL A 536 -14.23 -15.83 23.03
CA VAL A 536 -14.29 -14.44 22.57
C VAL A 536 -15.73 -13.96 22.74
N SER A 537 -15.96 -12.99 23.63
CA SER A 537 -17.26 -12.33 23.75
C SER A 537 -17.27 -11.04 22.95
N PHE A 538 -18.42 -10.70 22.35
CA PHE A 538 -18.59 -9.45 21.61
C PHE A 538 -18.21 -8.23 22.46
N LEU A 539 -18.61 -8.22 23.74
CA LEU A 539 -18.26 -7.15 24.69
C LEU A 539 -16.74 -7.00 24.86
N ARG A 540 -15.99 -8.10 24.96
CA ARG A 540 -14.52 -8.03 25.08
C ARG A 540 -13.88 -7.44 23.81
N LEU A 541 -14.36 -7.82 22.63
CA LEU A 541 -13.87 -7.25 21.37
C LEU A 541 -14.15 -5.76 21.27
N GLN A 542 -15.37 -5.33 21.64
CA GLN A 542 -15.72 -3.91 21.63
C GLN A 542 -14.95 -3.12 22.69
N LEU A 543 -14.71 -3.69 23.88
CA LEU A 543 -13.84 -3.10 24.90
C LEU A 543 -12.41 -2.94 24.39
N LEU A 544 -11.82 -3.98 23.79
CA LEU A 544 -10.47 -3.91 23.19
C LEU A 544 -10.37 -2.83 22.12
N ARG A 545 -11.38 -2.71 21.25
CA ARG A 545 -11.47 -1.64 20.24
C ARG A 545 -11.56 -0.26 20.88
N ALA A 546 -12.42 -0.11 21.89
CA ALA A 546 -12.62 1.14 22.60
C ALA A 546 -11.35 1.56 23.38
N THR A 547 -10.69 0.61 24.05
CA THR A 547 -9.41 0.85 24.74
C THR A 547 -8.32 1.24 23.75
N GLY A 548 -8.23 0.56 22.61
CA GLY A 548 -7.34 0.95 21.52
C GLY A 548 -7.60 2.40 21.10
N MET A 549 -8.84 2.72 20.71
CA MET A 549 -9.22 4.09 20.32
C MET A 549 -8.97 5.13 21.42
N ALA A 550 -9.23 4.80 22.68
CA ALA A 550 -9.01 5.70 23.81
C ALA A 550 -7.51 5.99 24.01
N LEU A 551 -6.64 4.99 23.87
CA LEU A 551 -5.18 5.19 23.93
C LEU A 551 -4.69 6.11 22.82
N VAL A 552 -5.20 5.91 21.61
CA VAL A 552 -4.92 6.75 20.44
C VAL A 552 -5.30 8.20 20.69
N LEU A 553 -6.55 8.43 21.08
CA LEU A 553 -7.06 9.77 21.34
C LEU A 553 -6.35 10.39 22.54
N GLY A 554 -5.99 9.60 23.55
CA GLY A 554 -5.20 10.03 24.70
C GLY A 554 -3.80 10.52 24.29
N VAL A 555 -3.10 9.78 23.42
CA VAL A 555 -1.79 10.23 22.89
C VAL A 555 -1.94 11.49 22.06
N ALA A 556 -2.96 11.57 21.20
CA ALA A 556 -3.25 12.76 20.40
C ALA A 556 -3.57 13.98 21.28
N TRP A 557 -4.35 13.79 22.34
CA TRP A 557 -4.68 14.79 23.34
C TRP A 557 -3.44 15.27 24.10
N ILE A 558 -2.61 14.34 24.60
CA ILE A 558 -1.36 14.68 25.29
C ILE A 558 -0.43 15.49 24.37
N ASP A 559 -0.38 15.14 23.09
CA ASP A 559 0.40 15.87 22.10
C ASP A 559 -0.21 17.25 21.79
N TYR A 560 -1.53 17.38 21.73
CA TYR A 560 -2.25 18.65 21.57
C TYR A 560 -2.00 19.62 22.73
N LEU A 561 -1.84 19.13 23.97
CA LEU A 561 -1.51 19.96 25.13
C LEU A 561 -0.10 20.57 25.07
N ARG A 562 0.75 20.16 24.13
CA ARG A 562 2.09 20.75 23.96
C ARG A 562 1.99 22.14 23.31
N PRO A 563 2.99 23.02 23.50
CA PRO A 563 3.06 24.29 22.78
C PRO A 563 2.91 24.08 21.26
N PRO A 564 2.20 24.96 20.52
CA PRO A 564 1.88 24.75 19.10
C PRO A 564 3.10 24.45 18.21
N SER A 565 4.26 25.03 18.52
CA SER A 565 5.52 24.81 17.81
C SER A 565 6.12 23.41 18.01
N ARG A 566 5.65 22.64 19.01
CA ARG A 566 6.13 21.29 19.35
C ARG A 566 5.05 20.21 19.18
N GLN A 567 3.82 20.57 18.83
CA GLN A 567 2.77 19.61 18.55
C GLN A 567 3.13 18.83 17.29
N THR A 568 2.97 17.51 17.33
CA THR A 568 3.06 16.71 16.12
C THR A 568 1.82 16.94 15.25
N HIS A 569 1.80 16.31 14.07
CA HIS A 569 0.59 16.28 13.24
C HIS A 569 -0.64 15.75 13.98
N MET A 570 -0.45 14.86 14.95
CA MET A 570 -1.51 14.21 15.69
C MET A 570 -2.17 15.15 16.71
N GLY A 571 -1.38 15.95 17.44
CA GLY A 571 -1.88 17.00 18.31
C GLY A 571 -2.59 18.12 17.54
N ARG A 572 -1.99 18.58 16.43
CA ARG A 572 -2.64 19.59 15.55
C ARG A 572 -3.96 19.10 14.96
N PHE A 573 -4.01 17.85 14.53
CA PHE A 573 -5.24 17.22 14.04
C PHE A 573 -6.30 17.11 15.15
N PHE A 574 -5.91 16.74 16.36
CA PHE A 574 -6.83 16.72 17.50
C PHE A 574 -7.44 18.10 17.76
N GLY A 575 -6.62 19.17 17.69
CA GLY A 575 -7.10 20.55 17.76
C GLY A 575 -8.15 20.87 16.69
N GLN A 576 -7.88 20.54 15.43
CA GLN A 576 -8.83 20.71 14.32
C GLN A 576 -10.12 19.89 14.47
N LEU A 577 -10.07 18.76 15.19
CA LEU A 577 -11.24 17.95 15.51
C LEU A 577 -12.12 18.65 16.54
N VAL A 578 -11.51 19.27 17.56
CA VAL A 578 -12.19 20.03 18.61
C VAL A 578 -12.76 21.34 18.07
N GLU A 579 -12.03 22.01 17.19
CA GLU A 579 -12.41 23.30 16.59
C GLU A 579 -13.48 23.18 15.49
N GLY A 580 -13.78 21.96 15.02
CA GLY A 580 -14.82 21.71 14.01
C GLY A 580 -14.38 21.87 12.55
N ASP A 581 -13.15 22.33 12.32
CA ASP A 581 -12.58 22.57 10.97
C ASP A 581 -12.28 21.29 10.17
N SER A 582 -12.33 20.12 10.81
CA SER A 582 -11.98 18.83 10.20
C SER A 582 -13.16 18.08 9.56
N LEU A 583 -14.41 18.52 9.75
CA LEU A 583 -15.62 17.86 9.23
C LEU A 583 -15.58 17.60 7.71
N PRO A 584 -15.26 18.59 6.85
CA PRO A 584 -15.18 18.37 5.41
C PRO A 584 -14.07 17.37 5.01
N TRP A 585 -13.00 17.28 5.79
CA TRP A 585 -11.95 16.30 5.55
C TRP A 585 -12.39 14.88 5.94
N LEU A 586 -13.06 14.74 7.08
CA LEU A 586 -13.56 13.46 7.56
C LEU A 586 -14.63 12.90 6.63
N GLU A 587 -15.56 13.74 6.19
CA GLU A 587 -16.59 13.39 5.22
C GLU A 587 -15.98 12.86 3.92
N ARG A 588 -14.92 13.50 3.40
CA ARG A 588 -14.25 13.02 2.18
C ARG A 588 -13.50 11.71 2.38
N LYS A 589 -12.85 11.51 3.54
CA LYS A 589 -12.22 10.21 3.85
C LYS A 589 -13.27 9.10 3.93
N PHE A 590 -14.39 9.39 4.56
CA PHE A 590 -15.53 8.48 4.61
C PHE A 590 -16.09 8.21 3.21
N ALA A 591 -16.29 9.25 2.39
CA ALA A 591 -16.76 9.13 1.02
C ALA A 591 -15.80 8.30 0.15
N ALA A 592 -14.48 8.45 0.30
CA ALA A 592 -13.48 7.62 -0.37
C ALA A 592 -13.58 6.15 0.04
N MET A 593 -13.76 5.87 1.33
CA MET A 593 -14.01 4.51 1.83
C MET A 593 -15.30 3.93 1.22
N VAL A 594 -16.42 4.69 1.24
CA VAL A 594 -17.73 4.28 0.70
C VAL A 594 -17.66 4.05 -0.81
N HIS A 595 -16.97 4.92 -1.55
CA HIS A 595 -16.83 4.82 -3.00
C HIS A 595 -16.18 3.49 -3.42
N THR A 596 -15.33 2.91 -2.58
CA THR A 596 -14.74 1.59 -2.85
C THR A 596 -15.79 0.47 -2.88
N PHE A 597 -16.87 0.59 -2.11
CA PHE A 597 -18.01 -0.34 -2.15
C PHE A 597 -18.83 -0.19 -3.43
N GLY A 598 -18.77 0.96 -4.11
CA GLY A 598 -19.40 1.17 -5.42
C GLY A 598 -18.70 0.45 -6.58
N ASN A 599 -17.56 -0.21 -6.34
CA ASN A 599 -16.84 -0.93 -7.40
C ASN A 599 -17.57 -2.24 -7.77
N PRO A 600 -18.16 -2.33 -8.97
CA PRO A 600 -19.00 -3.47 -9.36
C PRO A 600 -18.21 -4.78 -9.53
N THR A 601 -16.89 -4.71 -9.71
CA THR A 601 -16.03 -5.88 -9.86
C THR A 601 -15.54 -6.40 -8.51
N LEU A 602 -15.14 -5.50 -7.60
CA LEU A 602 -14.52 -5.87 -6.34
C LEU A 602 -15.55 -6.27 -5.28
N LEU A 603 -16.71 -5.59 -5.24
CA LEU A 603 -17.74 -5.80 -4.23
C LEU A 603 -18.27 -7.25 -4.21
N PRO A 604 -18.72 -7.86 -5.34
CA PRO A 604 -19.28 -9.20 -5.31
C PRO A 604 -18.26 -10.26 -4.88
N VAL A 605 -17.00 -10.12 -5.34
CA VAL A 605 -15.91 -11.04 -5.00
C VAL A 605 -15.62 -11.00 -3.50
N VAL A 606 -15.51 -9.81 -2.93
CA VAL A 606 -15.23 -9.69 -1.50
C VAL A 606 -16.42 -10.13 -0.66
N VAL A 607 -17.65 -9.74 -1.00
CA VAL A 607 -18.85 -10.20 -0.30
C VAL A 607 -18.95 -11.73 -0.35
N ALA A 608 -18.79 -12.34 -1.52
CA ALA A 608 -18.82 -13.79 -1.68
C ALA A 608 -17.69 -14.47 -0.87
N GLY A 609 -16.47 -13.93 -0.92
CA GLY A 609 -15.35 -14.44 -0.13
C GLY A 609 -15.57 -14.30 1.38
N PHE A 610 -16.19 -13.20 1.83
CA PHE A 610 -16.54 -12.97 3.22
C PHE A 610 -17.62 -13.91 3.71
N LEU A 611 -18.70 -14.05 2.93
CA LEU A 611 -19.78 -14.99 3.22
C LEU A 611 -19.25 -16.42 3.24
N PHE A 612 -18.35 -16.77 2.32
CA PHE A 612 -17.68 -18.06 2.32
C PHE A 612 -16.86 -18.27 3.59
N VAL A 613 -16.00 -17.32 3.98
CA VAL A 613 -15.19 -17.43 5.20
C VAL A 613 -16.07 -17.48 6.45
N LEU A 614 -17.13 -16.68 6.55
CA LEU A 614 -18.10 -16.72 7.64
C LEU A 614 -18.79 -18.08 7.74
N LEU A 615 -19.30 -18.59 6.62
CA LEU A 615 -19.95 -19.90 6.52
C LEU A 615 -19.00 -21.01 6.97
N VAL A 616 -17.73 -20.92 6.55
CA VAL A 616 -16.69 -21.91 6.79
C VAL A 616 -16.09 -21.82 8.21
N LEU A 617 -16.03 -20.64 8.82
CA LEU A 617 -15.60 -20.43 10.22
C LEU A 617 -16.64 -20.89 11.24
N HIS A 618 -17.94 -20.70 10.94
CA HIS A 618 -19.01 -20.97 11.88
C HIS A 618 -19.72 -22.31 11.66
N ARG A 619 -19.85 -22.77 10.41
CA ARG A 619 -20.67 -23.93 10.03
C ARG A 619 -20.00 -24.75 8.91
N PRO A 620 -18.74 -25.23 9.05
CA PRO A 620 -18.00 -25.88 7.97
C PRO A 620 -18.71 -27.12 7.39
N GLY A 621 -19.45 -27.87 8.21
CA GLY A 621 -20.23 -29.03 7.75
C GLY A 621 -21.39 -28.67 6.81
N ARG A 622 -22.06 -27.51 6.99
CA ARG A 622 -23.15 -27.06 6.09
C ARG A 622 -22.63 -26.50 4.77
N ALA A 623 -21.37 -26.09 4.73
CA ALA A 623 -20.69 -25.60 3.54
C ALA A 623 -20.17 -26.72 2.61
N GLY A 624 -20.35 -28.00 2.97
CA GLY A 624 -19.64 -29.10 2.31
C GLY A 624 -18.12 -29.09 2.56
N ALA A 625 -17.63 -28.27 3.49
CA ALA A 625 -16.22 -28.09 3.82
C ALA A 625 -15.74 -29.07 4.91
N GLY A 626 -16.12 -30.34 4.79
CA GLY A 626 -15.75 -31.38 5.76
C GLY A 626 -14.23 -31.60 5.91
N GLY A 627 -13.43 -31.15 4.94
CA GLY A 627 -11.97 -31.12 5.07
C GLY A 627 -11.47 -30.07 6.07
N LEU A 628 -12.04 -28.87 6.05
CA LEU A 628 -11.61 -27.82 6.98
C LEU A 628 -12.11 -28.08 8.40
N GLN A 629 -13.31 -28.65 8.56
CA GLN A 629 -13.78 -29.07 9.87
C GLN A 629 -12.77 -30.04 10.53
N ARG A 630 -12.30 -31.05 9.78
CA ARG A 630 -11.25 -31.97 10.24
C ARG A 630 -9.94 -31.27 10.52
N ALA A 631 -9.56 -30.29 9.70
CA ALA A 631 -8.37 -29.48 9.96
C ALA A 631 -8.49 -28.70 11.27
N TYR A 632 -9.66 -28.16 11.62
CA TYR A 632 -9.90 -27.50 12.91
C TYR A 632 -9.89 -28.47 14.09
N GLU A 633 -10.41 -29.68 13.92
CA GLU A 633 -10.36 -30.72 14.95
C GLU A 633 -8.92 -31.16 15.25
N ARG A 634 -8.08 -31.31 14.21
CA ARG A 634 -6.68 -31.73 14.37
C ARG A 634 -5.72 -30.59 14.72
N ALA A 635 -6.01 -29.38 14.24
CA ALA A 635 -5.17 -28.21 14.40
C ALA A 635 -6.02 -27.00 14.83
N PRO A 636 -6.49 -26.95 16.09
CA PRO A 636 -7.39 -25.91 16.57
C PRO A 636 -6.82 -24.49 16.47
N MET A 637 -5.49 -24.34 16.48
CA MET A 637 -4.86 -23.02 16.34
C MET A 637 -5.08 -22.41 14.95
N LEU A 638 -5.33 -23.21 13.90
CA LEU A 638 -5.70 -22.68 12.58
C LEU A 638 -6.96 -21.82 12.65
N ARG A 639 -7.97 -22.28 13.41
CA ARG A 639 -9.20 -21.52 13.62
C ARG A 639 -8.92 -20.21 14.37
N ALA A 640 -8.00 -20.23 15.33
CA ALA A 640 -7.61 -19.04 16.07
C ALA A 640 -7.00 -17.98 15.14
N GLY A 641 -6.02 -18.36 14.31
CA GLY A 641 -5.37 -17.46 13.36
C GLY A 641 -6.33 -16.91 12.30
N LEU A 642 -7.17 -17.77 11.71
CA LEU A 642 -8.18 -17.34 10.72
C LEU A 642 -9.23 -16.41 11.32
N SER A 643 -9.66 -16.65 12.56
CA SER A 643 -10.61 -15.76 13.25
C SER A 643 -10.00 -14.39 13.52
N GLY A 644 -8.74 -14.35 13.97
CA GLY A 644 -8.01 -13.10 14.16
C GLY A 644 -7.82 -12.33 12.85
N ALA A 645 -7.39 -13.01 11.79
CA ALA A 645 -7.21 -12.40 10.47
C ALA A 645 -8.53 -11.85 9.92
N PHE A 646 -9.64 -12.59 10.10
CA PHE A 646 -10.97 -12.13 9.73
C PHE A 646 -11.38 -10.85 10.49
N VAL A 647 -11.20 -10.82 11.81
CA VAL A 647 -11.49 -9.62 12.62
C VAL A 647 -10.65 -8.43 12.16
N THR A 648 -9.34 -8.63 11.94
CA THR A 648 -8.46 -7.57 11.43
C THR A 648 -8.87 -7.10 10.05
N ALA A 649 -9.30 -7.99 9.15
CA ALA A 649 -9.81 -7.64 7.84
C ALA A 649 -11.11 -6.81 7.89
N VAL A 650 -12.06 -7.18 8.76
CA VAL A 650 -13.31 -6.40 8.98
C VAL A 650 -12.97 -5.00 9.47
N VAL A 651 -12.21 -4.91 10.56
CA VAL A 651 -11.92 -3.63 11.21
C VAL A 651 -11.07 -2.78 10.28
N GLY A 652 -10.03 -3.36 9.67
CA GLY A 652 -9.16 -2.70 8.70
C GLY A 652 -9.91 -2.16 7.50
N GLY A 653 -10.88 -2.91 6.96
CA GLY A 653 -11.72 -2.41 5.87
C GLY A 653 -12.67 -1.27 6.27
N ALA A 654 -12.99 -1.14 7.56
CA ALA A 654 -13.85 -0.07 8.06
C ALA A 654 -13.08 1.20 8.45
N VAL A 655 -11.82 1.07 8.91
CA VAL A 655 -11.02 2.20 9.41
C VAL A 655 -10.06 2.77 8.39
N ASN A 656 -9.66 1.99 7.37
CA ASN A 656 -8.73 2.45 6.34
C ASN A 656 -9.45 3.03 5.13
N ASP A 657 -8.80 4.01 4.48
CA ASP A 657 -9.27 4.68 3.27
C ASP A 657 -9.37 3.76 2.05
N SER A 658 -8.71 2.60 2.07
CA SER A 658 -8.81 1.58 1.01
C SER A 658 -10.06 0.70 1.10
N GLY A 659 -10.88 0.85 2.14
CA GLY A 659 -12.16 0.15 2.27
C GLY A 659 -12.05 -1.37 2.03
N ILE A 660 -12.80 -1.86 1.05
CA ILE A 660 -12.94 -3.29 0.74
C ILE A 660 -11.66 -3.95 0.17
N ALA A 661 -10.64 -3.19 -0.20
CA ALA A 661 -9.37 -3.76 -0.66
C ALA A 661 -8.64 -4.51 0.48
N VAL A 662 -8.68 -3.99 1.70
CA VAL A 662 -8.04 -4.64 2.88
C VAL A 662 -8.56 -6.07 3.09
N PRO A 663 -9.88 -6.32 3.20
CA PRO A 663 -10.39 -7.68 3.32
C PRO A 663 -10.13 -8.55 2.08
N ALA A 664 -10.14 -7.99 0.86
CA ALA A 664 -9.81 -8.75 -0.34
C ALA A 664 -8.40 -9.36 -0.27
N LEU A 665 -7.42 -8.56 0.16
CA LEU A 665 -6.03 -8.98 0.28
C LEU A 665 -5.80 -9.96 1.44
N ALA A 666 -6.50 -9.76 2.57
CA ALA A 666 -6.48 -10.73 3.66
C ALA A 666 -7.00 -12.11 3.19
N LEU A 667 -8.08 -12.13 2.40
CA LEU A 667 -8.61 -13.37 1.82
C LEU A 667 -7.65 -14.03 0.84
N ALA A 668 -6.91 -13.25 0.05
CA ALA A 668 -5.90 -13.76 -0.89
C ALA A 668 -4.81 -14.59 -0.20
N VAL A 669 -4.51 -14.31 1.07
CA VAL A 669 -3.56 -15.10 1.90
C VAL A 669 -4.28 -16.20 2.67
N ALA A 670 -5.38 -15.86 3.36
CA ALA A 670 -6.05 -16.75 4.30
C ALA A 670 -6.72 -17.95 3.64
N VAL A 671 -7.41 -17.74 2.51
CA VAL A 671 -8.19 -18.79 1.84
C VAL A 671 -7.30 -19.91 1.30
N PRO A 672 -6.21 -19.64 0.54
CA PRO A 672 -5.36 -20.71 0.04
C PRO A 672 -4.65 -21.48 1.16
N LEU A 673 -4.23 -20.81 2.24
CA LEU A 673 -3.62 -21.48 3.40
C LEU A 673 -4.62 -22.39 4.14
N ALA A 674 -5.85 -21.93 4.34
CA ALA A 674 -6.92 -22.75 4.93
C ALA A 674 -7.26 -23.95 4.04
N LEU A 675 -7.29 -23.76 2.72
CA LEU A 675 -7.53 -24.84 1.76
C LEU A 675 -6.41 -25.87 1.78
N ALA A 676 -5.14 -25.45 1.79
CA ALA A 676 -4.01 -26.36 1.88
C ALA A 676 -4.09 -27.24 3.15
N ALA A 677 -4.45 -26.66 4.30
CA ALA A 677 -4.65 -27.40 5.54
C ALA A 677 -5.84 -28.38 5.47
N ALA A 678 -6.97 -27.94 4.90
CA ALA A 678 -8.14 -28.79 4.70
C ALA A 678 -7.85 -30.00 3.80
N VAL A 679 -7.08 -29.79 2.73
CA VAL A 679 -6.68 -30.85 1.80
C VAL A 679 -5.77 -31.87 2.45
N VAL A 680 -4.81 -31.44 3.28
CA VAL A 680 -3.95 -32.37 4.05
C VAL A 680 -4.79 -33.23 5.00
N ALA A 681 -5.72 -32.60 5.74
CA ALA A 681 -6.61 -33.33 6.64
C ALA A 681 -7.44 -34.41 5.90
N LEU A 682 -7.85 -34.15 4.66
CA LEU A 682 -8.55 -35.13 3.81
C LEU A 682 -7.63 -36.24 3.30
N GLN A 683 -6.38 -35.94 2.93
CA GLN A 683 -5.44 -36.94 2.41
C GLN A 683 -5.15 -38.06 3.42
N GLU A 684 -5.01 -37.70 4.69
CA GLU A 684 -4.74 -38.64 5.80
C GLU A 684 -5.91 -39.57 6.11
N THR A 685 -7.12 -39.32 5.58
CA THR A 685 -8.30 -40.19 5.76
C THR A 685 -8.49 -41.21 4.63
N VAL A 686 -7.72 -41.12 3.54
CA VAL A 686 -7.78 -42.10 2.45
C VAL A 686 -6.86 -43.28 2.82
N PRO A 687 -7.36 -44.49 3.12
CA PRO A 687 -6.54 -45.60 3.59
C PRO A 687 -5.40 -45.90 2.61
N ALA A 688 -4.15 -45.91 3.10
CA ALA A 688 -3.01 -46.44 2.35
C ALA A 688 -3.39 -47.85 1.92
N GLY A 689 -3.38 -48.14 0.61
CA GLY A 689 -3.90 -49.40 0.08
C GLY A 689 -3.19 -50.57 0.74
N GLY A 690 -3.85 -51.20 1.71
CA GLY A 690 -3.51 -52.52 2.18
C GLY A 690 -4.02 -53.50 1.13
N SER A 691 -3.11 -54.32 0.62
CA SER A 691 -3.45 -55.57 -0.04
C SER A 691 -4.46 -56.32 0.83
N PRO A 692 -5.51 -56.96 0.27
CA PRO A 692 -6.35 -57.83 1.07
C PRO A 692 -5.47 -58.98 1.56
N THR A 693 -5.18 -59.01 2.85
CA THR A 693 -4.66 -60.20 3.52
C THR A 693 -5.74 -61.26 3.41
N ALA A 694 -5.56 -62.16 2.44
CA ALA A 694 -6.22 -63.44 2.43
C ALA A 694 -5.63 -64.25 3.59
N ASP A 695 -6.37 -64.32 4.69
CA ASP A 695 -6.27 -65.41 5.66
C ASP A 695 -7.63 -65.50 6.37
N ALA A 696 -8.52 -66.23 5.73
CA ALA A 696 -9.62 -66.92 6.40
C ALA A 696 -9.33 -68.42 6.25
N PRO A 697 -9.18 -69.19 7.35
CA PRO A 697 -8.98 -70.62 7.23
C PRO A 697 -10.29 -71.28 6.83
N ALA A 698 -10.23 -72.04 5.74
CA ALA A 698 -11.28 -72.95 5.31
C ALA A 698 -11.19 -74.28 6.11
N GLY A 699 -12.34 -74.77 6.55
CA GLY A 699 -12.55 -76.10 7.13
C GLY A 699 -13.70 -76.07 8.14
N GLY A 700 -14.75 -76.86 8.07
CA GLY A 700 -15.14 -77.93 7.14
C GLY A 700 -16.62 -78.26 7.39
N SER A 701 -17.24 -78.84 6.38
CA SER A 701 -18.62 -79.32 6.33
C SER A 701 -18.91 -80.49 7.28
N THR A 702 -20.08 -80.48 7.93
CA THR A 702 -20.91 -81.68 8.12
C THR A 702 -22.37 -81.29 8.32
N GLU A 703 -23.18 -81.83 7.42
CA GLU A 703 -24.64 -81.93 7.33
C GLU A 703 -25.18 -82.93 8.39
N VAL A 704 -26.36 -82.69 9.00
CA VAL A 704 -27.39 -83.71 9.37
C VAL A 704 -28.70 -83.01 9.77
N THR A 705 -29.78 -83.62 9.29
CA THR A 705 -31.23 -83.39 9.36
C THR A 705 -31.92 -83.63 10.73
N ALA A 706 -32.99 -82.85 10.96
CA ALA A 706 -34.33 -83.19 11.47
C ALA A 706 -34.61 -83.72 12.91
N THR A 707 -35.79 -83.29 13.39
CA THR A 707 -36.77 -83.85 14.35
C THR A 707 -36.76 -83.49 15.86
N ASP A 708 -37.95 -82.98 16.26
CA ASP A 708 -38.70 -83.05 17.53
C ASP A 708 -38.15 -82.56 18.88
N ALA A 709 -38.82 -81.54 19.45
CA ALA A 709 -39.82 -81.71 20.52
C ALA A 709 -40.26 -80.35 21.12
N SER A 710 -41.58 -80.11 21.14
CA SER A 710 -42.29 -79.23 22.09
C SER A 710 -42.54 -80.01 23.41
N PRO A 711 -43.10 -79.47 24.53
CA PRO A 711 -43.99 -78.29 24.63
C PRO A 711 -43.78 -77.38 25.87
N GLY A 712 -44.50 -76.26 25.89
CA GLY A 712 -44.71 -75.45 27.10
C GLY A 712 -45.61 -74.24 26.83
N ALA A 713 -46.91 -74.43 26.99
CA ALA A 713 -47.97 -73.42 26.85
C ALA A 713 -47.93 -72.37 27.97
N ASP A 714 -48.31 -71.12 27.69
CA ASP A 714 -49.56 -70.56 28.23
C ASP A 714 -49.95 -69.18 27.65
N GLN A 715 -51.25 -69.06 27.37
CA GLN A 715 -52.15 -67.87 27.38
C GLN A 715 -51.80 -66.54 26.64
N ARG A 716 -52.52 -66.36 25.52
CA ARG A 716 -53.13 -65.10 25.02
C ARG A 716 -54.36 -64.70 25.91
N PRO A 717 -55.11 -63.59 25.71
CA PRO A 717 -55.13 -62.63 24.58
C PRO A 717 -55.28 -61.14 24.96
N GLY A 718 -55.16 -60.23 23.98
CA GLY A 718 -55.75 -58.90 24.13
C GLY A 718 -55.38 -57.85 23.09
N PHE A 719 -56.28 -57.64 22.13
CA PHE A 719 -56.60 -56.35 21.48
C PHE A 719 -55.81 -55.86 20.23
N THR A 720 -56.30 -56.33 19.08
CA THR A 720 -56.75 -55.62 17.86
C THR A 720 -56.40 -54.16 17.54
N LEU A 721 -55.90 -54.00 16.29
CA LEU A 721 -56.28 -53.07 15.19
C LEU A 721 -55.80 -51.59 15.17
N ARG A 722 -54.80 -51.33 14.30
CA ARG A 722 -54.73 -50.41 13.12
C ARG A 722 -55.87 -49.37 12.89
N PRO A 723 -55.74 -48.38 11.97
CA PRO A 723 -54.65 -47.43 11.66
C PRO A 723 -55.15 -45.98 11.36
N ALA A 724 -54.21 -45.09 11.00
CA ALA A 724 -54.31 -43.96 10.05
C ALA A 724 -55.20 -42.71 10.31
N GLU A 725 -54.55 -41.55 10.17
CA GLU A 725 -54.91 -40.34 9.38
C GLU A 725 -54.72 -39.02 10.16
N GLY A 726 -54.05 -38.07 9.49
CA GLY A 726 -53.66 -36.74 9.96
C GLY A 726 -52.42 -36.24 9.25
#